data_AF-A0A975PB17-F1
#
_entry.id   AF-A0A975PB17-F1
#
_cell.length_a   1.000
_cell.length_b   1.000
_cell.length_c   1.000
_cell.angle_alpha   90.00
_cell.angle_beta   90.00
_cell.angle_gamma   90.00
#
_symmetry.space_group_name_H-M   'P 1'
#
loop_
_entity.id
_entity.type
_entity.pdbx_description
1 polymer ?
#
loop_
_entity_poly.entity_id
_entity_poly.type
_entity_poly.pdbx_seq_one_letter_code
_entity_poly.pdbx_strand_id
1 'polypeptide(L)'
;MIRITLSALALLSFGFGVPALAQELPPHQPLETRHICTAQPIYSAPDGAEARVLSAGEVVTLRDVTFGPDGAAWFALDYATGKDLERAVGYLQTADVTHFCPPSTAMTADGFGQIYLAPPNTCHLVAGHADTLRELNNLAVSLPAFGRSASGYRLYSGGYALVLGLLSTGASERILRLSDQLPKGSSCASGADFSQALIFEDAGFVEAGRDGFQEAAALLAEARQAGDPTGMKRACDLGLGTACTAFSSLIYEAPDGPDRGPAVVTRYALLGCMAKDLEGCQLAINRQENTTELVRDHALAGETAADDSVTTELAKLLCDAQDRIGCILLARNTAADRSPSLVEAASNFAANLTACQQGIDWICESLEEGFGVVTAARGTGPTMDERFALAGIEAGICTQGPRDPNQRSCKSAYYLYRDFLTYGDPAARDLARVTRASAFLTSGCAAGDPEACATPSNLPDFWPAAERQAATTRAIALCNAQESKDSICASLGAAIDATLPEARPALRVRYDALAQSCLSQEEGSSQECSQALYLYAALEAPDGLNTVVAMLKEACSLANTKGCEPLARIYGKVGYEAQGVTIPARDNPEAYLAALRMGCRDERKMAEADNTCSLLADALAEGGDGEGALQVRAMACEAMISSGDDQDTWACYDAAKLALEQQARLPEALRWAEFTCNGADASVAPYGCKLTGNLLSDGIAQPADPALALAAYQRGCFHHRVATTDGEACLIYGAMLIDTVRRGEIPTQPLAFAHQEEGEYPLPPRVLAEASRAFDMGCMDNIAQACAANAQLLVEWSTGELPADQFTCQVRAASGEVTSTKLCRGLIFYQASAEMQKLREQIALNVYVWPDGDRSVTYIRDGIWRLNEVRIDDPIIEADGRCWHNPISTRSFCVAPIR
;
A
#
# COMPACT_ATOMS: atom_id res chain seq x y z
N MET A 1 44.19 -53.71 -46.50
CA MET A 1 43.76 -53.02 -47.74
C MET A 1 42.89 -51.86 -47.29
N ILE A 2 43.18 -50.56 -47.45
CA ILE A 2 44.10 -49.77 -48.28
C ILE A 2 44.68 -48.62 -47.41
N ARG A 3 45.86 -48.11 -47.82
CA ARG A 3 46.78 -47.16 -47.16
C ARG A 3 46.49 -45.66 -47.43
N ILE A 4 46.73 -44.84 -46.40
CA ILE A 4 47.55 -43.59 -46.28
C ILE A 4 47.49 -42.51 -47.39
N THR A 5 47.33 -41.23 -47.00
CA THR A 5 48.30 -40.14 -47.31
C THR A 5 48.28 -38.99 -46.29
N LEU A 6 49.43 -38.80 -45.62
CA LEU A 6 49.88 -37.52 -45.05
C LEU A 6 50.11 -36.52 -46.19
N SER A 7 49.41 -35.39 -46.20
CA SER A 7 49.78 -34.15 -46.89
C SER A 7 48.88 -33.00 -46.41
N ALA A 8 49.10 -32.49 -45.19
CA ALA A 8 48.63 -31.15 -44.78
C ALA A 8 49.30 -30.65 -43.48
N LEU A 9 50.53 -31.09 -43.20
CA LEU A 9 51.35 -30.56 -42.11
C LEU A 9 52.38 -29.59 -42.70
N ALA A 10 51.97 -28.35 -42.97
CA ALA A 10 52.83 -27.15 -43.12
C ALA A 10 52.05 -25.98 -43.72
N LEU A 11 51.22 -25.32 -42.89
CA LEU A 11 50.89 -23.90 -43.05
C LEU A 11 50.69 -23.32 -41.64
N LEU A 12 51.78 -23.41 -40.87
CA LEU A 12 52.07 -22.49 -39.77
C LEU A 12 52.58 -21.21 -40.41
N SER A 13 51.86 -20.10 -40.25
CA SER A 13 52.42 -18.74 -40.26
C SER A 13 51.42 -17.76 -39.66
N PHE A 14 51.60 -17.48 -38.37
CA PHE A 14 51.32 -16.19 -37.71
C PHE A 14 49.91 -15.59 -37.88
N GLY A 15 48.93 -16.20 -37.20
CA GLY A 15 47.84 -15.42 -36.61
C GLY A 15 48.32 -14.94 -35.25
N PHE A 16 48.80 -13.70 -35.15
CA PHE A 16 48.92 -13.03 -33.86
C PHE A 16 47.55 -13.11 -33.18
N GLY A 17 47.48 -13.83 -32.06
CA GLY A 17 46.30 -13.83 -31.21
C GLY A 17 46.07 -12.41 -30.74
N VAL A 18 45.05 -11.76 -31.31
CA VAL A 18 44.44 -10.59 -30.70
C VAL A 18 43.90 -11.07 -29.35
N PRO A 19 44.27 -10.44 -28.22
CA PRO A 19 43.67 -10.81 -26.95
C PRO A 19 42.18 -10.52 -27.03
N ALA A 20 41.35 -11.49 -26.66
CA ALA A 20 39.93 -11.29 -26.44
C ALA A 20 39.74 -10.26 -25.31
N LEU A 21 39.63 -8.98 -25.67
CA LEU A 21 39.36 -7.88 -24.75
C LEU A 21 37.85 -7.75 -24.54
N ALA A 22 37.34 -8.50 -23.58
CA ALA A 22 36.15 -8.27 -22.79
C ALA A 22 35.99 -9.52 -21.91
N GLN A 23 36.43 -9.46 -20.64
CA GLN A 23 36.10 -10.52 -19.69
C GLN A 23 34.57 -10.58 -19.59
N GLU A 24 33.97 -11.73 -19.91
CA GLU A 24 32.52 -11.91 -19.98
C GLU A 24 31.84 -11.40 -18.71
N LEU A 25 30.83 -10.55 -18.88
CA LEU A 25 29.99 -10.10 -17.78
C LEU A 25 29.25 -11.30 -17.18
N PRO A 26 29.15 -11.40 -15.84
CA PRO A 26 28.30 -12.41 -15.24
C PRO A 26 26.85 -12.21 -15.70
N PRO A 27 26.07 -13.30 -15.82
CA PRO A 27 24.65 -13.19 -16.16
C PRO A 27 23.93 -12.32 -15.13
N HIS A 28 22.96 -11.54 -15.61
CA HIS A 28 22.12 -10.72 -14.74
C HIS A 28 21.42 -11.58 -13.69
N GLN A 29 21.44 -11.14 -12.44
CA GLN A 29 20.81 -11.83 -11.32
C GLN A 29 19.49 -11.12 -10.98
N PRO A 30 18.33 -11.69 -11.35
CA PRO A 30 17.04 -11.04 -11.09
C PRO A 30 16.72 -10.99 -9.59
N LEU A 31 15.66 -10.26 -9.23
CA LEU A 31 15.28 -10.01 -7.82
C LEU A 31 15.03 -11.30 -7.03
N GLU A 32 14.66 -12.43 -7.63
CA GLU A 32 14.50 -13.70 -6.94
C GLU A 32 15.82 -14.43 -6.67
N THR A 33 16.90 -14.09 -7.36
CA THR A 33 18.19 -14.79 -7.21
C THR A 33 18.88 -14.30 -5.94
N ARG A 34 19.24 -15.26 -5.09
CA ARG A 34 19.90 -15.02 -3.80
C ARG A 34 21.10 -15.94 -3.64
N HIS A 35 22.01 -15.57 -2.76
CA HIS A 35 23.25 -16.29 -2.51
C HIS A 35 23.47 -16.55 -1.04
N ILE A 36 24.17 -17.65 -0.79
CA ILE A 36 24.62 -18.06 0.53
C ILE A 36 26.10 -17.71 0.65
N CYS A 37 26.44 -16.70 1.43
CA CYS A 37 27.83 -16.20 1.46
C CYS A 37 28.75 -16.96 2.42
N THR A 38 28.16 -17.64 3.39
CA THR A 38 28.85 -18.52 4.33
C THR A 38 28.11 -19.85 4.39
N ALA A 39 28.85 -20.95 4.45
CA ALA A 39 28.22 -22.27 4.50
C ALA A 39 27.31 -22.38 5.74
N GLN A 40 26.05 -22.75 5.54
CA GLN A 40 25.03 -22.75 6.59
C GLN A 40 23.91 -23.75 6.32
N PRO A 41 23.26 -24.28 7.37
CA PRO A 41 22.15 -25.21 7.25
C PRO A 41 20.90 -24.53 6.68
N ILE A 42 20.30 -25.11 5.64
CA ILE A 42 18.94 -24.80 5.20
C ILE A 42 17.96 -25.77 5.86
N TYR A 43 16.82 -25.25 6.31
CA TYR A 43 15.86 -26.00 7.12
C TYR A 43 14.64 -26.42 6.31
N SER A 44 13.99 -27.54 6.68
CA SER A 44 12.78 -28.02 6.01
C SER A 44 11.52 -27.21 6.34
N ALA A 45 11.56 -26.45 7.44
CA ALA A 45 10.57 -25.49 7.91
C ALA A 45 11.32 -24.39 8.69
N PRO A 46 10.73 -23.20 8.89
CA PRO A 46 11.31 -22.18 9.78
C PRO A 46 11.64 -22.78 11.16
N ASP A 47 12.88 -22.61 11.63
CA ASP A 47 13.40 -23.21 12.89
C ASP A 47 13.18 -24.74 12.99
N GLY A 48 13.13 -25.42 11.85
CA GLY A 48 12.84 -26.86 11.75
C GLY A 48 14.08 -27.75 11.79
N ALA A 49 13.94 -28.98 11.27
CA ALA A 49 15.09 -29.85 11.07
C ALA A 49 15.96 -29.33 9.92
N GLU A 50 17.28 -29.47 10.07
CA GLU A 50 18.22 -29.24 8.98
C GLU A 50 17.91 -30.21 7.83
N ALA A 51 17.64 -29.66 6.65
CA ALA A 51 17.47 -30.44 5.43
C ALA A 51 18.81 -30.74 4.78
N ARG A 52 19.71 -29.73 4.73
CA ARG A 52 21.04 -29.82 4.13
C ARG A 52 21.91 -28.62 4.57
N VAL A 53 23.24 -28.76 4.52
CA VAL A 53 24.17 -27.61 4.51
C VAL A 53 24.36 -27.07 3.09
N LEU A 54 24.03 -25.79 2.88
CA LEU A 54 24.35 -25.07 1.66
C LEU A 54 25.79 -24.57 1.71
N SER A 55 26.50 -24.64 0.58
CA SER A 55 27.89 -24.20 0.49
C SER A 55 27.97 -22.69 0.27
N ALA A 56 29.09 -22.07 0.65
CA ALA A 56 29.35 -20.68 0.31
C ALA A 56 29.39 -20.49 -1.22
N GLY A 57 28.72 -19.46 -1.73
CA GLY A 57 28.51 -19.19 -3.15
C GLY A 57 27.35 -19.97 -3.79
N GLU A 58 26.60 -20.78 -3.02
CA GLU A 58 25.45 -21.50 -3.56
C GLU A 58 24.30 -20.53 -3.88
N VAL A 59 23.72 -20.69 -5.08
CA VAL A 59 22.61 -19.87 -5.59
C VAL A 59 21.29 -20.51 -5.21
N VAL A 60 20.39 -19.71 -4.66
CA VAL A 60 19.03 -20.10 -4.28
C VAL A 60 18.02 -19.13 -4.87
N THR A 61 16.78 -19.57 -5.02
CA THR A 61 15.71 -18.76 -5.63
C THR A 61 14.63 -18.45 -4.60
N LEU A 62 14.40 -17.16 -4.33
CA LEU A 62 13.36 -16.68 -3.44
C LEU A 62 11.97 -17.06 -3.97
N ARG A 63 11.15 -17.61 -3.09
CA ARG A 63 9.75 -17.97 -3.37
C ARG A 63 8.77 -17.14 -2.54
N ASP A 64 9.08 -16.91 -1.27
CA ASP A 64 8.18 -16.27 -0.30
C ASP A 64 8.96 -15.78 0.93
N VAL A 65 8.31 -15.02 1.80
CA VAL A 65 8.76 -14.69 3.16
C VAL A 65 7.69 -15.08 4.16
N THR A 66 8.10 -15.68 5.27
CA THR A 66 7.20 -16.08 6.36
C THR A 66 7.86 -15.82 7.70
N PHE A 67 7.18 -16.16 8.79
CA PHE A 67 7.73 -16.09 10.13
C PHE A 67 7.87 -17.48 10.73
N GLY A 68 8.93 -17.68 11.49
CA GLY A 68 9.14 -18.90 12.26
C GLY A 68 8.53 -18.84 13.64
N PRO A 69 8.53 -19.98 14.37
CA PRO A 69 8.09 -20.01 15.76
C PRO A 69 9.00 -19.19 16.69
N ASP A 70 10.23 -18.91 16.26
CA ASP A 70 11.18 -18.01 16.89
C ASP A 70 10.78 -16.52 16.80
N GLY A 71 9.81 -16.19 15.95
CA GLY A 71 9.38 -14.83 15.65
C GLY A 71 10.30 -14.08 14.68
N ALA A 72 11.32 -14.76 14.12
CA ALA A 72 12.16 -14.19 13.08
C ALA A 72 11.48 -14.32 11.71
N ALA A 73 11.87 -13.46 10.77
CA ALA A 73 11.47 -13.59 9.37
C ALA A 73 12.38 -14.58 8.64
N TRP A 74 11.78 -15.43 7.82
CA TRP A 74 12.44 -16.48 7.07
C TRP A 74 12.06 -16.38 5.60
N PHE A 75 13.03 -16.48 4.70
CA PHE A 75 12.76 -16.70 3.29
C PHE A 75 12.46 -18.18 3.03
N ALA A 76 11.43 -18.44 2.23
CA ALA A 76 11.24 -19.71 1.55
C ALA A 76 12.06 -19.69 0.26
N LEU A 77 13.00 -20.63 0.15
CA LEU A 77 14.02 -20.67 -0.88
C LEU A 77 13.96 -21.99 -1.63
N ASP A 78 13.89 -21.91 -2.95
CA ASP A 78 14.08 -23.04 -3.83
C ASP A 78 15.58 -23.27 -4.07
N TYR A 79 16.09 -24.43 -3.63
CA TYR A 79 17.49 -24.82 -3.71
C TYR A 79 17.67 -26.18 -4.40
N ALA A 80 18.83 -26.37 -5.03
CA ALA A 80 19.19 -27.66 -5.60
C ALA A 80 19.51 -28.65 -4.48
N THR A 81 18.94 -29.86 -4.51
CA THR A 81 19.16 -30.85 -3.43
C THR A 81 20.53 -31.53 -3.48
N GLY A 82 21.26 -31.39 -4.59
CA GLY A 82 22.53 -32.08 -4.85
C GLY A 82 22.36 -33.45 -5.50
N LYS A 83 21.12 -33.87 -5.82
CA LYS A 83 20.79 -35.06 -6.60
C LYS A 83 20.24 -34.63 -7.96
N ASP A 84 21.06 -34.72 -9.00
CA ASP A 84 20.67 -34.38 -10.38
C ASP A 84 20.01 -32.98 -10.50
N LEU A 85 18.83 -32.90 -11.12
CA LEU A 85 18.03 -31.67 -11.30
C LEU A 85 16.94 -31.51 -10.23
N GLU A 86 16.97 -32.30 -9.15
CA GLU A 86 15.96 -32.26 -8.10
C GLU A 86 16.11 -30.98 -7.26
N ARG A 87 15.00 -30.24 -7.14
CA ARG A 87 14.90 -29.00 -6.37
C ARG A 87 13.92 -29.16 -5.23
N ALA A 88 14.20 -28.52 -4.10
CA ALA A 88 13.35 -28.52 -2.91
C ALA A 88 13.18 -27.10 -2.38
N VAL A 89 12.12 -26.89 -1.60
CA VAL A 89 11.92 -25.65 -0.84
C VAL A 89 12.47 -25.85 0.57
N GLY A 90 13.29 -24.91 1.02
CA GLY A 90 13.79 -24.85 2.38
C GLY A 90 13.80 -23.42 2.89
N TYR A 91 14.19 -23.22 4.14
CA TYR A 91 14.04 -21.96 4.86
C TYR A 91 15.36 -21.49 5.46
N LEU A 92 15.63 -20.20 5.34
CA LEU A 92 16.74 -19.48 5.98
C LEU A 92 16.23 -18.14 6.51
N GLN A 93 16.83 -17.62 7.59
CA GLN A 93 16.50 -16.30 8.08
C GLN A 93 16.84 -15.25 7.03
N THR A 94 16.04 -14.18 6.96
CA THR A 94 16.20 -13.15 5.91
C THR A 94 17.58 -12.46 5.97
N ALA A 95 18.19 -12.37 7.15
CA ALA A 95 19.51 -11.76 7.36
C ALA A 95 20.68 -12.59 6.79
N ASP A 96 20.49 -13.90 6.59
CA ASP A 96 21.54 -14.84 6.16
C ASP A 96 21.59 -15.02 4.63
N VAL A 97 20.77 -14.28 3.90
CA VAL A 97 20.51 -14.49 2.48
C VAL A 97 20.65 -13.15 1.76
N THR A 98 21.59 -13.04 0.83
CA THR A 98 21.91 -11.77 0.16
C THR A 98 21.66 -11.83 -1.34
N HIS A 99 21.55 -10.68 -2.00
CA HIS A 99 21.56 -10.59 -3.46
C HIS A 99 22.96 -10.84 -4.01
N PHE A 100 23.99 -10.33 -3.33
CA PHE A 100 25.37 -10.47 -3.74
C PHE A 100 26.24 -10.89 -2.56
N CYS A 101 27.17 -11.82 -2.81
CA CYS A 101 28.17 -12.13 -1.81
C CYS A 101 29.36 -11.17 -1.86
N PRO A 102 29.89 -10.75 -0.71
CA PRO A 102 31.08 -9.93 -0.68
C PRO A 102 32.23 -10.71 -1.33
N PRO A 103 33.08 -10.05 -2.13
CA PRO A 103 34.22 -10.69 -2.75
C PRO A 103 35.15 -11.26 -1.67
N SER A 104 35.59 -12.50 -1.84
CA SER A 104 36.50 -13.14 -0.88
C SER A 104 37.77 -12.29 -0.67
N THR A 105 38.18 -12.12 0.59
CA THR A 105 39.33 -11.31 1.02
C THR A 105 40.68 -11.77 0.47
N ALA A 106 40.72 -12.86 -0.31
CA ALA A 106 41.92 -13.45 -0.88
C ALA A 106 42.55 -12.65 -2.04
N MET A 107 41.91 -11.62 -2.59
CA MET A 107 42.44 -10.87 -3.76
C MET A 107 43.28 -9.62 -3.42
N THR A 108 43.72 -9.41 -2.18
CA THR A 108 44.51 -8.20 -1.82
C THR A 108 45.88 -8.45 -1.21
N ALA A 109 46.38 -9.69 -1.22
CA ALA A 109 47.74 -9.98 -0.74
C ALA A 109 48.84 -9.39 -1.65
N ASP A 110 48.53 -9.14 -2.93
CA ASP A 110 49.46 -8.55 -3.90
C ASP A 110 49.12 -7.08 -4.22
N GLY A 111 48.92 -6.27 -3.18
CA GLY A 111 49.30 -4.84 -3.05
C GLY A 111 49.06 -3.76 -4.13
N PHE A 112 48.76 -4.04 -5.40
CA PHE A 112 48.63 -3.04 -6.46
C PHE A 112 47.69 -3.53 -7.57
N GLY A 113 46.42 -3.18 -7.48
CA GLY A 113 45.46 -3.33 -8.57
C GLY A 113 44.29 -2.40 -8.33
N GLN A 114 44.29 -1.24 -8.99
CA GLN A 114 43.10 -0.41 -9.11
C GLN A 114 42.07 -1.20 -9.91
N ILE A 115 40.85 -1.31 -9.38
CA ILE A 115 39.80 -2.11 -10.00
C ILE A 115 38.58 -1.19 -10.15
N TYR A 116 38.39 -0.60 -11.32
CA TYR A 116 37.20 0.17 -11.70
C TYR A 116 36.09 -0.77 -12.19
N LEU A 117 35.83 -1.83 -11.42
CA LEU A 117 34.78 -2.79 -11.77
C LEU A 117 33.42 -2.14 -11.56
N ALA A 118 32.52 -2.37 -12.51
CA ALA A 118 31.12 -2.05 -12.33
C ALA A 118 30.58 -2.81 -11.10
N PRO A 119 29.71 -2.18 -10.28
CA PRO A 119 28.99 -2.86 -9.22
C PRO A 119 28.22 -4.09 -9.71
N PRO A 120 27.90 -5.08 -8.86
CA PRO A 120 27.13 -6.25 -9.24
C PRO A 120 25.85 -5.91 -10.01
N ASN A 121 25.47 -6.75 -10.99
CA ASN A 121 24.35 -6.52 -11.92
C ASN A 121 24.40 -5.23 -12.75
N THR A 122 25.51 -4.50 -12.75
CA THR A 122 25.70 -3.33 -13.60
C THR A 122 26.89 -3.54 -14.54
N CYS A 123 26.98 -2.70 -15.56
CA CYS A 123 28.14 -2.63 -16.44
C CYS A 123 28.43 -1.20 -16.86
N HIS A 124 29.65 -0.96 -17.32
CA HIS A 124 30.03 0.27 -17.99
C HIS A 124 29.49 0.27 -19.42
N LEU A 125 28.67 1.25 -19.77
CA LEU A 125 28.30 1.49 -21.17
C LEU A 125 29.46 2.19 -21.89
N VAL A 126 30.24 1.41 -22.62
CA VAL A 126 31.35 1.91 -23.43
C VAL A 126 30.83 2.36 -24.78
N ALA A 127 30.90 3.66 -25.06
CA ALA A 127 30.54 4.24 -26.35
C ALA A 127 31.53 3.86 -27.46
N GLY A 128 32.81 3.69 -27.09
CA GLY A 128 33.86 3.32 -28.03
C GLY A 128 35.25 3.38 -27.40
N HIS A 129 36.21 2.82 -28.14
CA HIS A 129 37.63 2.81 -27.79
C HIS A 129 38.42 3.76 -28.70
N ALA A 130 39.50 4.32 -28.17
CA ALA A 130 40.37 5.27 -28.87
C ALA A 130 41.84 4.96 -28.59
N ASP A 131 42.71 5.06 -29.61
CA ASP A 131 44.14 4.82 -29.44
C ASP A 131 44.83 6.03 -28.77
N THR A 132 44.26 7.23 -28.93
CA THR A 132 44.81 8.49 -28.41
C THR A 132 43.78 9.31 -27.61
N LEU A 133 44.26 10.14 -26.67
CA LEU A 133 43.40 11.08 -25.92
C LEU A 133 42.64 12.04 -26.83
N ARG A 134 43.27 12.46 -27.94
CA ARG A 134 42.62 13.35 -28.91
C ARG A 134 41.40 12.68 -29.55
N GLU A 135 41.52 11.39 -29.91
CA GLU A 135 40.39 10.63 -30.46
C GLU A 135 39.30 10.39 -29.42
N LEU A 136 39.68 10.10 -28.17
CA LEU A 136 38.74 9.98 -27.06
C LEU A 136 37.93 11.28 -26.87
N ASN A 137 38.61 12.43 -26.87
CA ASN A 137 37.97 13.74 -26.72
C ASN A 137 37.09 14.09 -27.92
N ASN A 138 37.50 13.75 -29.14
CA ASN A 138 36.64 13.90 -30.32
C ASN A 138 35.36 13.06 -30.22
N LEU A 139 35.46 11.82 -29.70
CA LEU A 139 34.30 10.97 -29.46
C LEU A 139 33.39 11.58 -28.39
N ALA A 140 33.94 12.07 -27.28
CA ALA A 140 33.16 12.71 -26.22
C ALA A 140 32.40 13.96 -26.72
N VAL A 141 33.05 14.80 -27.52
CA VAL A 141 32.42 15.99 -28.14
C VAL A 141 31.27 15.60 -29.08
N SER A 142 31.34 14.43 -29.72
CA SER A 142 30.28 13.94 -30.60
C SER A 142 29.02 13.45 -29.87
N LEU A 143 29.07 13.32 -28.53
CA LEU A 143 28.01 12.79 -27.67
C LEU A 143 27.59 13.78 -26.58
N PRO A 144 27.17 15.01 -26.94
CA PRO A 144 26.93 16.09 -25.97
C PRO A 144 25.82 15.75 -24.96
N ALA A 145 24.85 14.92 -25.33
CA ALA A 145 23.78 14.47 -24.43
C ALA A 145 24.32 13.69 -23.22
N PHE A 146 25.44 12.96 -23.38
CA PHE A 146 26.03 12.14 -22.33
C PHE A 146 27.17 12.85 -21.58
N GLY A 147 27.49 14.09 -21.92
CA GLY A 147 28.67 14.79 -21.38
C GLY A 147 28.68 14.92 -19.85
N ARG A 148 27.50 14.94 -19.22
CA ARG A 148 27.36 15.02 -17.76
C ARG A 148 27.68 13.73 -17.03
N SER A 149 27.48 12.57 -17.67
CA SER A 149 27.72 11.25 -17.08
C SER A 149 28.98 10.57 -17.62
N ALA A 150 29.53 11.07 -18.73
CA ALA A 150 30.68 10.48 -19.39
C ALA A 150 31.96 10.51 -18.54
N SER A 151 32.70 9.40 -18.59
CA SER A 151 34.00 9.21 -17.95
C SER A 151 34.97 8.55 -18.93
N GLY A 152 36.22 8.99 -18.91
CA GLY A 152 37.30 8.38 -19.70
C GLY A 152 38.10 7.43 -18.84
N TYR A 153 38.54 6.31 -19.43
CA TYR A 153 39.43 5.35 -18.76
C TYR A 153 40.60 4.98 -19.67
N ARG A 154 41.77 4.77 -19.08
CA ARG A 154 42.92 4.18 -19.75
C ARG A 154 42.87 2.65 -19.63
N LEU A 155 43.22 1.94 -20.70
CA LEU A 155 43.18 0.48 -20.73
C LEU A 155 44.52 -0.16 -20.37
N TYR A 156 44.52 -1.33 -19.72
CA TYR A 156 45.74 -2.12 -19.50
C TYR A 156 46.34 -2.61 -20.83
N SER A 157 45.49 -2.90 -21.82
CA SER A 157 45.93 -3.23 -23.18
C SER A 157 46.57 -2.07 -23.95
N GLY A 158 46.48 -0.85 -23.43
CA GLY A 158 46.81 0.39 -24.15
C GLY A 158 45.60 1.00 -24.85
N GLY A 159 45.65 2.32 -25.06
CA GLY A 159 44.52 3.12 -25.52
C GLY A 159 43.58 3.56 -24.40
N TYR A 160 42.38 4.00 -24.78
CA TYR A 160 41.38 4.62 -23.92
C TYR A 160 39.97 4.13 -24.26
N ALA A 161 39.07 4.20 -23.28
CA ALA A 161 37.64 3.95 -23.46
C ALA A 161 36.83 5.15 -22.98
N LEU A 162 35.78 5.50 -23.74
CA LEU A 162 34.76 6.46 -23.31
C LEU A 162 33.57 5.69 -22.75
N VAL A 163 33.32 5.84 -21.45
CA VAL A 163 32.18 5.27 -20.74
C VAL A 163 31.13 6.36 -20.58
N LEU A 164 29.89 6.11 -20.98
CA LEU A 164 28.79 7.08 -20.83
C LEU A 164 28.19 7.07 -19.43
N GLY A 165 28.37 5.98 -18.70
CA GLY A 165 27.98 5.75 -17.31
C GLY A 165 27.67 4.27 -17.08
N LEU A 166 26.87 3.96 -16.05
CA LEU A 166 26.47 2.59 -15.74
C LEU A 166 25.12 2.23 -16.39
N LEU A 167 24.93 0.96 -16.69
CA LEU A 167 23.65 0.35 -17.06
C LEU A 167 23.42 -0.90 -16.23
N SER A 168 22.15 -1.24 -15.96
CA SER A 168 21.81 -2.59 -15.50
C SER A 168 22.11 -3.62 -16.60
N THR A 169 22.69 -4.75 -16.23
CA THR A 169 22.96 -5.86 -17.16
C THR A 169 21.68 -6.53 -17.66
N GLY A 170 20.57 -6.41 -16.93
CA GLY A 170 19.25 -6.88 -17.38
C GLY A 170 18.70 -6.05 -18.54
N ALA A 171 18.94 -4.74 -18.50
CA ALA A 171 18.51 -3.80 -19.54
C ALA A 171 19.50 -3.67 -20.71
N SER A 172 20.78 -4.05 -20.53
CA SER A 172 21.85 -3.66 -21.45
C SER A 172 21.68 -4.18 -22.87
N GLU A 173 21.25 -5.43 -23.06
CA GLU A 173 21.06 -5.99 -24.41
C GLU A 173 19.97 -5.24 -25.17
N ARG A 174 18.85 -4.96 -24.50
CA ARG A 174 17.74 -4.19 -25.06
C ARG A 174 18.19 -2.78 -25.43
N ILE A 175 18.86 -2.08 -24.52
CA ILE A 175 19.32 -0.70 -24.75
C ILE A 175 20.29 -0.65 -25.95
N LEU A 176 21.30 -1.53 -25.97
CA LEU A 176 22.28 -1.58 -27.05
C LEU A 176 21.65 -1.94 -28.42
N ARG A 177 20.57 -2.73 -28.41
CA ARG A 177 19.87 -3.14 -29.63
C ARG A 177 18.90 -2.08 -30.15
N LEU A 178 18.19 -1.39 -29.27
CA LEU A 178 17.09 -0.48 -29.63
C LEU A 178 17.50 0.98 -29.72
N SER A 179 18.62 1.38 -29.11
CA SER A 179 19.01 2.79 -29.08
C SER A 179 19.56 3.27 -30.42
N ASP A 180 18.93 4.31 -30.98
CA ASP A 180 19.46 5.07 -32.12
C ASP A 180 20.43 6.20 -31.69
N GLN A 181 20.57 6.44 -30.38
CA GLN A 181 21.40 7.53 -29.83
C GLN A 181 22.83 7.08 -29.51
N LEU A 182 23.08 5.76 -29.46
CA LEU A 182 24.38 5.21 -29.13
C LEU A 182 25.24 5.00 -30.39
N PRO A 183 26.57 5.24 -30.33
CA PRO A 183 27.47 4.90 -31.42
C PRO A 183 27.40 3.42 -31.81
N LYS A 184 27.56 3.14 -33.10
CA LYS A 184 27.70 1.76 -33.59
C LYS A 184 28.93 1.11 -32.97
N GLY A 185 28.76 -0.05 -32.36
CA GLY A 185 29.82 -0.75 -31.63
C GLY A 185 29.91 -0.40 -30.15
N SER A 186 28.94 0.37 -29.62
CA SER A 186 28.78 0.50 -28.17
C SER A 186 28.61 -0.87 -27.51
N SER A 187 29.16 -1.03 -26.31
CA SER A 187 29.14 -2.29 -25.60
C SER A 187 29.02 -2.10 -24.09
N CYS A 188 28.69 -3.19 -23.40
CA CYS A 188 28.57 -3.27 -21.95
C CYS A 188 29.78 -4.03 -21.43
N ALA A 189 30.57 -3.43 -20.55
CA ALA A 189 31.85 -3.96 -20.08
C ALA A 189 31.95 -3.99 -18.55
N SER A 190 32.66 -4.98 -18.00
CA SER A 190 32.87 -5.10 -16.55
C SER A 190 33.78 -4.02 -15.97
N GLY A 191 34.66 -3.43 -16.80
CA GLY A 191 35.69 -2.48 -16.36
C GLY A 191 36.99 -3.14 -15.91
N ALA A 192 37.12 -4.46 -16.05
CA ALA A 192 38.34 -5.19 -15.63
C ALA A 192 39.62 -4.79 -16.37
N ASP A 193 39.50 -4.28 -17.60
CA ASP A 193 40.62 -3.77 -18.40
C ASP A 193 40.95 -2.29 -18.10
N PHE A 194 40.21 -1.64 -17.20
CA PHE A 194 40.44 -0.23 -16.86
C PHE A 194 41.56 -0.10 -15.84
N SER A 195 42.61 0.61 -16.23
CA SER A 195 43.82 0.83 -15.44
C SER A 195 43.83 2.15 -14.66
N GLN A 196 43.15 3.18 -15.18
CA GLN A 196 43.14 4.53 -14.60
C GLN A 196 41.91 5.32 -15.06
N ALA A 197 41.23 6.02 -14.16
CA ALA A 197 40.21 7.01 -14.51
C ALA A 197 40.87 8.32 -14.99
N LEU A 198 40.35 8.90 -16.07
CA LEU A 198 40.82 10.17 -16.61
C LEU A 198 40.12 11.35 -15.94
N ILE A 199 40.86 12.45 -15.79
CA ILE A 199 40.34 13.71 -15.26
C ILE A 199 39.66 14.46 -16.41
N PHE A 200 38.48 15.02 -16.17
CA PHE A 200 37.82 15.89 -17.15
C PHE A 200 38.10 17.35 -16.79
N GLU A 201 38.73 18.10 -17.70
CA GLU A 201 39.01 19.53 -17.60
C GLU A 201 38.26 20.29 -18.70
N ASP A 202 38.29 21.62 -18.70
CA ASP A 202 37.59 22.48 -19.68
C ASP A 202 37.92 22.14 -21.15
N ALA A 203 39.09 21.56 -21.41
CA ALA A 203 39.56 21.16 -22.74
C ALA A 203 39.28 19.68 -23.10
N GLY A 204 38.73 18.88 -22.18
CA GLY A 204 38.45 17.45 -22.33
C GLY A 204 39.15 16.55 -21.30
N PHE A 205 39.17 15.25 -21.56
CA PHE A 205 39.84 14.25 -20.73
C PHE A 205 41.36 14.30 -20.83
N VAL A 206 42.03 14.19 -19.68
CA VAL A 206 43.49 14.16 -19.51
C VAL A 206 43.93 13.06 -18.53
N GLU A 207 45.18 12.60 -18.62
CA GLU A 207 45.76 11.64 -17.66
C GLU A 207 46.09 12.33 -16.33
N ALA A 208 45.78 11.68 -15.20
CA ALA A 208 46.34 12.10 -13.90
C ALA A 208 47.84 11.79 -13.86
N GLY A 209 48.64 12.70 -13.29
CA GLY A 209 50.10 12.53 -13.19
C GLY A 209 50.53 11.21 -12.55
N ARG A 210 51.53 10.54 -13.14
CA ARG A 210 51.87 9.12 -12.87
C ARG A 210 52.47 8.81 -11.49
N ASP A 211 52.83 9.81 -10.69
CA ASP A 211 53.65 9.61 -9.48
C ASP A 211 52.86 9.65 -8.15
N GLY A 212 51.55 9.95 -8.16
CA GLY A 212 50.84 10.38 -6.95
C GLY A 212 50.04 9.32 -6.15
N PHE A 213 49.91 8.07 -6.59
CA PHE A 213 49.05 7.10 -5.89
C PHE A 213 49.49 6.84 -4.44
N GLN A 214 50.80 6.70 -4.19
CA GLN A 214 51.32 6.54 -2.83
C GLN A 214 51.15 7.81 -1.97
N GLU A 215 51.02 8.97 -2.60
CA GLU A 215 50.82 10.27 -1.93
C GLU A 215 49.33 10.56 -1.68
N ALA A 216 48.41 9.92 -2.41
CA ALA A 216 46.97 10.18 -2.34
C ALA A 216 46.37 9.94 -0.95
N ALA A 217 46.85 8.91 -0.23
CA ALA A 217 46.37 8.62 1.13
C ALA A 217 46.81 9.69 2.14
N ALA A 218 48.05 10.17 2.04
CA ALA A 218 48.56 11.26 2.87
C ALA A 218 47.81 12.57 2.57
N LEU A 219 47.61 12.85 1.28
CA LEU A 219 46.89 14.02 0.82
C LEU A 219 45.41 14.02 1.28
N LEU A 220 44.74 12.85 1.26
CA LEU A 220 43.39 12.71 1.81
C LEU A 220 43.36 12.97 3.33
N ALA A 221 44.34 12.46 4.08
CA ALA A 221 44.40 12.66 5.51
C ALA A 221 44.57 14.14 5.88
N GLU A 222 45.45 14.85 5.18
CA GLU A 222 45.64 16.31 5.33
C GLU A 222 44.38 17.09 4.93
N ALA A 223 43.78 16.76 3.77
CA ALA A 223 42.59 17.42 3.27
C ALA A 223 41.37 17.23 4.19
N ARG A 224 41.20 16.05 4.80
CA ARG A 224 40.14 15.79 5.79
C ARG A 224 40.30 16.63 7.05
N GLN A 225 41.51 16.81 7.54
CA GLN A 225 41.76 17.67 8.70
C GLN A 225 41.49 19.15 8.39
N ALA A 226 41.78 19.58 7.17
CA ALA A 226 41.58 20.96 6.73
C ALA A 226 40.17 21.27 6.21
N GLY A 227 39.34 20.25 5.94
CA GLY A 227 38.08 20.41 5.21
C GLY A 227 38.28 20.92 3.78
N ASP A 228 39.40 20.55 3.13
CA ASP A 228 39.80 21.06 1.81
C ASP A 228 39.23 20.18 0.66
N PRO A 229 38.20 20.64 -0.08
CA PRO A 229 37.63 19.89 -1.20
C PRO A 229 38.64 19.69 -2.34
N THR A 230 39.55 20.62 -2.56
CA THR A 230 40.54 20.53 -3.64
C THR A 230 41.55 19.42 -3.35
N GLY A 231 42.01 19.32 -2.09
CA GLY A 231 42.80 18.20 -1.61
C GLY A 231 42.08 16.86 -1.79
N MET A 232 40.83 16.73 -1.34
CA MET A 232 40.08 15.47 -1.49
C MET A 232 39.88 15.08 -2.96
N LYS A 233 39.51 16.04 -3.81
CA LYS A 233 39.37 15.83 -5.26
C LYS A 233 40.69 15.34 -5.87
N ARG A 234 41.81 15.98 -5.53
CA ARG A 234 43.13 15.59 -6.02
C ARG A 234 43.52 14.18 -5.59
N ALA A 235 43.22 13.78 -4.35
CA ALA A 235 43.45 12.39 -3.92
C ALA A 235 42.57 11.40 -4.70
N CYS A 236 41.31 11.76 -4.99
CA CYS A 236 40.43 10.95 -5.82
C CYS A 236 40.95 10.82 -7.26
N ASP A 237 41.36 11.93 -7.87
CA ASP A 237 41.90 11.98 -9.24
C ASP A 237 43.19 11.13 -9.38
N LEU A 238 43.91 10.91 -8.27
CA LEU A 238 45.06 10.01 -8.19
C LEU A 238 44.66 8.52 -8.01
N GLY A 239 43.37 8.22 -7.98
CA GLY A 239 42.80 6.86 -7.94
C GLY A 239 42.43 6.34 -6.54
N LEU A 240 42.37 7.19 -5.52
CA LEU A 240 41.95 6.77 -4.17
C LEU A 240 40.42 6.85 -4.01
N GLY A 241 39.75 5.70 -4.10
CA GLY A 241 38.27 5.64 -4.03
C GLY A 241 37.63 6.27 -2.79
N THR A 242 38.21 6.08 -1.60
CA THR A 242 37.72 6.70 -0.36
C THR A 242 37.88 8.22 -0.35
N ALA A 243 38.77 8.78 -1.17
CA ALA A 243 38.85 10.22 -1.40
C ALA A 243 37.73 10.70 -2.33
N CYS A 244 37.30 9.87 -3.28
CA CYS A 244 36.17 10.18 -4.16
C CYS A 244 34.86 10.29 -3.37
N THR A 245 34.62 9.35 -2.45
CA THR A 245 33.50 9.41 -1.49
C THR A 245 33.60 10.64 -0.59
N ALA A 246 34.77 10.92 -0.02
CA ALA A 246 34.95 12.08 0.86
C ALA A 246 34.70 13.41 0.11
N PHE A 247 35.21 13.52 -1.12
CA PHE A 247 34.96 14.68 -1.97
C PHE A 247 33.48 14.80 -2.30
N SER A 248 32.83 13.73 -2.78
CA SER A 248 31.42 13.77 -3.16
C SER A 248 30.51 14.09 -1.99
N SER A 249 30.80 13.55 -0.79
CA SER A 249 30.11 13.86 0.46
C SER A 249 30.20 15.35 0.80
N LEU A 250 31.40 15.95 0.68
CA LEU A 250 31.62 17.37 0.97
C LEU A 250 30.91 18.30 -0.02
N ILE A 251 30.81 17.92 -1.30
CA ILE A 251 30.11 18.72 -2.32
C ILE A 251 28.65 18.33 -2.50
N TYR A 252 28.14 17.36 -1.72
CA TYR A 252 26.81 16.77 -1.90
C TYR A 252 25.67 17.80 -1.79
N GLU A 253 25.80 18.73 -0.84
CA GLU A 253 24.84 19.82 -0.59
C GLU A 253 25.35 21.19 -1.08
N ALA A 254 26.53 21.26 -1.69
CA ALA A 254 27.12 22.53 -2.10
C ALA A 254 26.38 23.11 -3.33
N PRO A 255 26.29 24.45 -3.46
CA PRO A 255 25.73 25.09 -4.65
C PRO A 255 26.43 24.65 -5.93
N ASP A 256 25.65 24.52 -7.00
CA ASP A 256 26.13 24.12 -8.32
C ASP A 256 27.21 25.06 -8.85
N GLY A 257 28.19 24.48 -9.55
CA GLY A 257 29.33 25.21 -10.08
C GLY A 257 30.20 24.34 -10.99
N PRO A 258 31.32 24.86 -11.52
CA PRO A 258 32.17 24.14 -12.49
C PRO A 258 32.67 22.76 -12.03
N ASP A 259 32.85 22.57 -10.72
CA ASP A 259 33.27 21.31 -10.07
C ASP A 259 32.23 20.80 -9.05
N ARG A 260 30.97 21.22 -9.17
CA ARG A 260 29.89 20.94 -8.19
C ARG A 260 28.57 20.69 -8.89
N GLY A 261 27.62 20.09 -8.17
CA GLY A 261 26.28 19.80 -8.67
C GLY A 261 26.03 18.31 -8.95
N PRO A 262 24.79 17.94 -9.32
CA PRO A 262 24.32 16.56 -9.19
C PRO A 262 25.12 15.54 -10.01
N ALA A 263 25.50 15.90 -11.23
CA ALA A 263 26.28 15.05 -12.12
C ALA A 263 27.70 14.79 -11.59
N VAL A 264 28.34 15.84 -11.04
CA VAL A 264 29.68 15.74 -10.46
C VAL A 264 29.62 14.87 -9.20
N VAL A 265 28.67 15.15 -8.31
CA VAL A 265 28.45 14.35 -7.10
C VAL A 265 28.24 12.87 -7.45
N THR A 266 27.33 12.57 -8.38
CA THR A 266 27.02 11.20 -8.80
C THR A 266 28.28 10.51 -9.38
N ARG A 267 29.03 11.19 -10.25
CA ARG A 267 30.26 10.65 -10.86
C ARG A 267 31.29 10.26 -9.80
N TYR A 268 31.62 11.17 -8.89
CA TYR A 268 32.63 10.90 -7.86
C TYR A 268 32.14 9.89 -6.80
N ALA A 269 30.85 9.91 -6.48
CA ALA A 269 30.23 8.91 -5.60
C ALA A 269 30.29 7.50 -6.22
N LEU A 270 30.02 7.36 -7.53
CA LEU A 270 30.16 6.09 -8.25
C LEU A 270 31.61 5.60 -8.31
N LEU A 271 32.60 6.50 -8.45
CA LEU A 271 34.01 6.13 -8.34
C LEU A 271 34.34 5.54 -6.95
N GLY A 272 33.80 6.13 -5.88
CA GLY A 272 33.87 5.56 -4.53
C GLY A 272 33.18 4.18 -4.45
N CYS A 273 31.97 4.07 -4.99
CA CYS A 273 31.19 2.83 -5.03
C CYS A 273 31.94 1.69 -5.73
N MET A 274 32.55 1.96 -6.90
CA MET A 274 33.36 0.98 -7.64
C MET A 274 34.62 0.57 -6.90
N ALA A 275 35.15 1.45 -6.05
CA ALA A 275 36.22 1.13 -5.11
C ALA A 275 35.72 0.38 -3.85
N LYS A 276 34.47 -0.09 -3.87
CA LYS A 276 33.79 -0.83 -2.79
C LYS A 276 33.51 0.01 -1.53
N ASP A 277 33.43 1.33 -1.68
CA ASP A 277 32.99 2.22 -0.61
C ASP A 277 31.46 2.37 -0.67
N LEU A 278 30.76 1.73 0.27
CA LEU A 278 29.30 1.69 0.32
C LEU A 278 28.68 3.08 0.54
N GLU A 279 29.37 3.98 1.26
CA GLU A 279 28.92 5.38 1.40
C GLU A 279 28.90 6.07 0.03
N GLY A 280 29.87 5.75 -0.85
CA GLY A 280 29.87 6.19 -2.24
C GLY A 280 28.65 5.68 -3.02
N CYS A 281 28.28 4.40 -2.85
CA CYS A 281 27.07 3.86 -3.47
C CYS A 281 25.80 4.56 -2.97
N GLN A 282 25.71 4.80 -1.66
CA GLN A 282 24.60 5.49 -1.03
C GLN A 282 24.45 6.92 -1.56
N LEU A 283 25.54 7.70 -1.60
CA LEU A 283 25.54 9.06 -2.12
C LEU A 283 25.14 9.11 -3.60
N ALA A 284 25.52 8.10 -4.39
CA ALA A 284 25.17 8.05 -5.81
C ALA A 284 23.66 7.94 -6.05
N ILE A 285 22.90 7.27 -5.17
CA ILE A 285 21.47 7.00 -5.38
C ILE A 285 20.52 7.81 -4.48
N ASN A 286 21.01 8.29 -3.33
CA ASN A 286 20.15 8.95 -2.34
C ASN A 286 19.79 10.40 -2.71
N ARG A 287 20.46 10.98 -3.73
CA ARG A 287 20.14 12.33 -4.20
C ARG A 287 18.94 12.27 -5.15
N GLN A 288 17.93 13.10 -4.95
CA GLN A 288 16.76 13.17 -5.84
C GLN A 288 17.16 13.48 -7.30
N GLU A 289 18.08 14.42 -7.49
CA GLU A 289 18.62 14.80 -8.82
C GLU A 289 19.84 13.95 -9.23
N ASN A 290 20.00 12.74 -8.68
CA ASN A 290 21.14 11.91 -9.09
C ASN A 290 21.06 11.62 -10.59
N THR A 291 22.23 11.50 -11.23
CA THR A 291 22.29 11.28 -12.68
C THR A 291 22.55 9.82 -13.01
N THR A 292 22.19 8.90 -12.11
CA THR A 292 22.51 7.47 -12.24
C THR A 292 21.77 6.85 -13.43
N GLU A 293 20.52 7.25 -13.65
CA GLU A 293 19.68 6.75 -14.76
C GLU A 293 19.81 7.55 -16.06
N LEU A 294 20.54 8.68 -16.04
CA LEU A 294 20.64 9.62 -17.18
C LEU A 294 21.08 8.94 -18.48
N VAL A 295 21.97 7.95 -18.38
CA VAL A 295 22.45 7.17 -19.53
C VAL A 295 21.32 6.40 -20.19
N ARG A 296 20.51 5.70 -19.38
CA ARG A 296 19.36 4.93 -19.87
C ARG A 296 18.34 5.87 -20.49
N ASP A 297 18.02 6.96 -19.81
CA ASP A 297 16.97 7.89 -20.23
C ASP A 297 17.33 8.60 -21.54
N HIS A 298 18.61 8.87 -21.79
CA HIS A 298 19.07 9.37 -23.09
C HIS A 298 19.17 8.28 -24.16
N ALA A 299 19.54 7.05 -23.80
CA ALA A 299 19.65 5.96 -24.76
C ALA A 299 18.28 5.49 -25.29
N LEU A 300 17.22 5.52 -24.47
CA LEU A 300 15.85 5.11 -24.83
C LEU A 300 14.83 6.24 -24.58
N ALA A 301 15.09 7.43 -25.12
CA ALA A 301 14.21 8.57 -24.95
C ALA A 301 12.76 8.26 -25.41
N GLY A 302 11.81 8.31 -24.47
CA GLY A 302 10.37 8.13 -24.73
C GLY A 302 9.78 6.75 -24.43
N GLU A 303 10.56 5.78 -23.93
CA GLU A 303 10.03 4.49 -23.44
C GLU A 303 9.77 4.53 -21.92
N THR A 304 8.79 3.76 -21.45
CA THR A 304 8.54 3.56 -20.01
C THR A 304 9.75 2.93 -19.33
N ALA A 305 10.05 3.39 -18.11
CA ALA A 305 11.16 2.89 -17.31
C ALA A 305 11.06 1.36 -17.16
N ALA A 306 12.11 0.65 -17.56
CA ALA A 306 12.23 -0.79 -17.31
C ALA A 306 12.46 -1.03 -15.81
N ASP A 307 12.00 -2.17 -15.30
CA ASP A 307 12.23 -2.64 -13.91
C ASP A 307 13.73 -2.70 -13.54
N ASP A 308 14.60 -2.83 -14.55
CA ASP A 308 16.05 -2.94 -14.42
C ASP A 308 16.74 -1.56 -14.41
N SER A 309 16.75 -0.89 -13.25
CA SER A 309 17.46 0.38 -13.03
C SER A 309 18.78 0.18 -12.28
N VAL A 310 19.77 1.06 -12.53
CA VAL A 310 21.04 1.02 -11.78
C VAL A 310 20.80 1.32 -10.30
N THR A 311 19.87 2.22 -10.02
CA THR A 311 19.42 2.58 -8.67
C THR A 311 18.93 1.35 -7.90
N THR A 312 18.11 0.51 -8.52
CA THR A 312 17.63 -0.74 -7.93
C THR A 312 18.78 -1.70 -7.66
N GLU A 313 19.73 -1.85 -8.57
CA GLU A 313 20.90 -2.73 -8.38
C GLU A 313 21.82 -2.26 -7.24
N LEU A 314 22.05 -0.96 -7.13
CA LEU A 314 22.81 -0.38 -6.01
C LEU A 314 22.06 -0.48 -4.69
N ALA A 315 20.72 -0.35 -4.70
CA ALA A 315 19.89 -0.53 -3.53
C ALA A 315 19.93 -1.98 -3.00
N LYS A 316 19.99 -3.00 -3.87
CA LYS A 316 20.24 -4.40 -3.48
C LYS A 316 21.56 -4.54 -2.71
N LEU A 317 22.64 -3.99 -3.26
CA LEU A 317 23.97 -4.01 -2.62
C LEU A 317 23.96 -3.33 -1.24
N LEU A 318 23.32 -2.16 -1.14
CA LEU A 318 23.23 -1.42 0.12
C LEU A 318 22.36 -2.13 1.15
N CYS A 319 21.24 -2.73 0.73
CA CYS A 319 20.37 -3.45 1.65
C CYS A 319 21.00 -4.76 2.14
N ASP A 320 21.77 -5.46 1.30
CA ASP A 320 22.61 -6.59 1.75
C ASP A 320 23.61 -6.17 2.83
N ALA A 321 24.12 -4.93 2.75
CA ALA A 321 24.97 -4.32 3.77
C ALA A 321 24.20 -3.72 4.97
N GLN A 322 22.89 -3.98 5.07
CA GLN A 322 22.00 -3.49 6.13
C GLN A 322 21.87 -1.96 6.16
N ASP A 323 22.15 -1.26 5.06
CA ASP A 323 21.91 0.19 4.97
C ASP A 323 20.41 0.47 4.89
N ARG A 324 19.90 1.20 5.89
CA ARG A 324 18.47 1.52 6.00
C ARG A 324 17.91 2.27 4.80
N ILE A 325 18.69 3.16 4.19
CA ILE A 325 18.24 3.95 3.02
C ILE A 325 18.22 3.06 1.78
N GLY A 326 19.26 2.27 1.56
CA GLY A 326 19.32 1.26 0.51
C GLY A 326 18.14 0.30 0.57
N CYS A 327 17.77 -0.18 1.75
CA CYS A 327 16.61 -1.04 1.91
C CYS A 327 15.28 -0.34 1.58
N ILE A 328 15.09 0.92 1.96
CA ILE A 328 13.89 1.70 1.60
C ILE A 328 13.80 1.88 0.07
N LEU A 329 14.92 2.24 -0.55
CA LEU A 329 14.97 2.45 -2.00
C LEU A 329 14.72 1.14 -2.75
N LEU A 330 15.25 0.01 -2.25
CA LEU A 330 14.96 -1.31 -2.79
C LEU A 330 13.46 -1.60 -2.72
N ALA A 331 12.83 -1.42 -1.55
CA ALA A 331 11.41 -1.70 -1.38
C ALA A 331 10.50 -0.84 -2.28
N ARG A 332 10.90 0.41 -2.55
CA ARG A 332 10.11 1.35 -3.39
C ARG A 332 10.23 1.08 -4.89
N ASN A 333 11.39 0.62 -5.36
CA ASN A 333 11.70 0.59 -6.80
C ASN A 333 11.39 -0.76 -7.50
N THR A 334 10.92 -1.78 -6.78
CA THR A 334 10.63 -3.11 -7.36
C THR A 334 9.21 -3.24 -7.92
N ALA A 335 8.25 -2.42 -7.47
CA ALA A 335 6.87 -2.44 -7.91
C ALA A 335 6.16 -1.09 -7.68
N ALA A 336 6.73 -0.01 -8.20
CA ALA A 336 6.24 1.35 -7.93
C ALA A 336 4.82 1.63 -8.47
N ASP A 337 4.48 1.07 -9.64
CA ASP A 337 3.27 1.44 -10.39
C ASP A 337 2.27 0.27 -10.57
N ARG A 338 2.44 -0.85 -9.85
CA ARG A 338 1.56 -2.02 -9.97
C ARG A 338 1.52 -2.85 -8.69
N SER A 339 0.56 -3.77 -8.62
CA SER A 339 0.57 -4.81 -7.58
C SER A 339 1.85 -5.65 -7.70
N PRO A 340 2.60 -5.83 -6.59
CA PRO A 340 3.80 -6.65 -6.60
C PRO A 340 3.45 -8.13 -6.76
N SER A 341 4.31 -8.86 -7.46
CA SER A 341 4.36 -10.33 -7.40
C SER A 341 4.76 -10.80 -6.00
N LEU A 342 4.57 -12.09 -5.70
CA LEU A 342 4.94 -12.64 -4.38
C LEU A 342 6.43 -12.44 -4.05
N VAL A 343 7.33 -12.57 -5.04
CA VAL A 343 8.78 -12.36 -4.86
C VAL A 343 9.08 -10.90 -4.52
N GLU A 344 8.42 -9.96 -5.21
CA GLU A 344 8.59 -8.52 -4.96
C GLU A 344 8.02 -8.14 -3.60
N ALA A 345 6.82 -8.61 -3.28
CA ALA A 345 6.20 -8.39 -1.97
C ALA A 345 7.10 -8.93 -0.85
N ALA A 346 7.64 -10.14 -1.00
CA ALA A 346 8.53 -10.76 -0.03
C ALA A 346 9.86 -9.98 0.12
N SER A 347 10.44 -9.54 -0.99
CA SER A 347 11.68 -8.73 -0.99
C SER A 347 11.46 -7.36 -0.35
N ASN A 348 10.35 -6.70 -0.67
CA ASN A 348 10.00 -5.39 -0.15
C ASN A 348 9.72 -5.44 1.35
N PHE A 349 8.98 -6.47 1.78
CA PHE A 349 8.74 -6.71 3.20
C PHE A 349 10.05 -6.92 3.96
N ALA A 350 10.94 -7.80 3.47
CA ALA A 350 12.22 -8.05 4.12
C ALA A 350 13.11 -6.79 4.17
N ALA A 351 13.15 -6.00 3.09
CA ALA A 351 13.91 -4.75 3.07
C ALA A 351 13.33 -3.73 4.06
N ASN A 352 12.01 -3.55 4.11
CA ASN A 352 11.36 -2.68 5.09
C ASN A 352 11.55 -3.17 6.53
N LEU A 353 11.51 -4.48 6.76
CA LEU A 353 11.80 -5.08 8.07
C LEU A 353 13.22 -4.73 8.51
N THR A 354 14.21 -4.90 7.63
CA THR A 354 15.59 -4.48 7.88
C THR A 354 15.66 -2.98 8.18
N ALA A 355 15.03 -2.13 7.37
CA ALA A 355 15.05 -0.68 7.59
C ALA A 355 14.41 -0.27 8.94
N CYS A 356 13.32 -0.92 9.34
CA CYS A 356 12.72 -0.76 10.67
C CYS A 356 13.70 -1.17 11.78
N GLN A 357 14.34 -2.34 11.67
CA GLN A 357 15.33 -2.82 12.64
C GLN A 357 16.56 -1.89 12.75
N GLN A 358 16.89 -1.16 11.68
CA GLN A 358 17.94 -0.14 11.67
C GLN A 358 17.47 1.25 12.16
N GLY A 359 16.30 1.32 12.81
CA GLY A 359 15.83 2.49 13.56
C GLY A 359 15.01 3.50 12.75
N ILE A 360 14.29 3.05 11.71
CA ILE A 360 13.33 3.88 10.99
C ILE A 360 11.90 3.59 11.49
N ASP A 361 11.49 4.27 12.56
CA ASP A 361 10.25 4.01 13.30
C ASP A 361 9.00 4.02 12.41
N TRP A 362 8.88 4.97 11.48
CA TRP A 362 7.70 5.06 10.61
C TRP A 362 7.55 3.88 9.65
N ILE A 363 8.63 3.14 9.34
CA ILE A 363 8.53 1.92 8.53
C ILE A 363 7.99 0.78 9.38
N CYS A 364 8.39 0.70 10.66
CA CYS A 364 7.84 -0.27 11.59
C CYS A 364 6.32 -0.16 11.66
N GLU A 365 5.78 1.06 11.57
CA GLU A 365 4.35 1.32 11.58
C GLU A 365 3.59 0.69 10.40
N SER A 366 4.27 0.44 9.28
CA SER A 366 3.69 -0.06 8.03
C SER A 366 4.00 -1.55 7.78
N LEU A 367 4.67 -2.24 8.71
CA LEU A 367 5.06 -3.64 8.49
C LEU A 367 3.86 -4.60 8.47
N GLU A 368 2.82 -4.36 9.27
CA GLU A 368 1.58 -5.17 9.20
C GLU A 368 0.93 -5.05 7.82
N GLU A 369 0.76 -3.82 7.32
CA GLU A 369 0.20 -3.55 5.98
C GLU A 369 1.08 -4.13 4.88
N GLY A 370 2.41 -3.94 5.00
CA GLY A 370 3.39 -4.51 4.07
C GLY A 370 3.35 -6.03 4.01
N PHE A 371 3.13 -6.72 5.15
CA PHE A 371 2.92 -8.17 5.16
C PHE A 371 1.55 -8.56 4.61
N GLY A 372 0.54 -7.70 4.79
CA GLY A 372 -0.76 -7.83 4.12
C GLY A 372 -0.60 -7.98 2.60
N VAL A 373 0.30 -7.21 1.98
CA VAL A 373 0.62 -7.33 0.55
C VAL A 373 1.24 -8.69 0.20
N VAL A 374 2.10 -9.25 1.06
CA VAL A 374 2.65 -10.62 0.91
C VAL A 374 1.52 -11.65 0.90
N THR A 375 0.63 -11.60 1.89
CA THR A 375 -0.49 -12.55 2.00
C THR A 375 -1.49 -12.43 0.85
N ALA A 376 -1.75 -11.21 0.36
CA ALA A 376 -2.57 -10.96 -0.81
C ALA A 376 -1.94 -11.56 -2.08
N ALA A 377 -0.64 -11.34 -2.30
CA ALA A 377 0.09 -11.93 -3.43
C ALA A 377 0.17 -13.47 -3.35
N ARG A 378 0.24 -14.03 -2.13
CA ARG A 378 0.18 -15.47 -1.87
C ARG A 378 -1.21 -16.05 -2.12
N GLY A 379 -2.27 -15.24 -2.04
CA GLY A 379 -3.66 -15.67 -2.15
C GLY A 379 -4.19 -16.40 -0.91
N THR A 380 -3.49 -16.31 0.22
CA THR A 380 -3.90 -16.92 1.49
C THR A 380 -3.63 -15.96 2.65
N GLY A 381 -4.49 -15.97 3.68
CA GLY A 381 -4.30 -15.13 4.85
C GLY A 381 -3.08 -15.52 5.69
N PRO A 382 -2.69 -14.68 6.68
CA PRO A 382 -1.50 -14.94 7.47
C PRO A 382 -1.62 -16.19 8.34
N THR A 383 -0.53 -16.95 8.41
CA THR A 383 -0.38 -18.13 9.27
C THR A 383 -0.35 -17.74 10.74
N MET A 384 -0.39 -18.73 11.64
CA MET A 384 -0.29 -18.47 13.09
C MET A 384 1.06 -17.85 13.48
N ASP A 385 2.15 -18.29 12.85
CA ASP A 385 3.49 -17.76 13.13
C ASP A 385 3.62 -16.32 12.67
N GLU A 386 3.05 -16.01 11.50
CA GLU A 386 2.99 -14.65 10.97
C GLU A 386 2.14 -13.74 11.85
N ARG A 387 0.95 -14.18 12.28
CA ARG A 387 0.10 -13.40 13.20
C ARG A 387 0.81 -13.09 14.50
N PHE A 388 1.48 -14.08 15.09
CA PHE A 388 2.20 -13.89 16.35
C PHE A 388 3.38 -12.93 16.20
N ALA A 389 4.18 -13.07 15.15
CA ALA A 389 5.34 -12.21 14.93
C ALA A 389 4.93 -10.76 14.63
N LEU A 390 3.94 -10.56 13.75
CA LEU A 390 3.37 -9.23 13.48
C LEU A 390 2.77 -8.60 14.74
N ALA A 391 2.07 -9.39 15.57
CA ALA A 391 1.57 -8.91 16.87
C ALA A 391 2.71 -8.41 17.77
N GLY A 392 3.86 -9.09 17.74
CA GLY A 392 5.06 -8.70 18.47
C GLY A 392 5.65 -7.37 18.00
N ILE A 393 5.68 -7.13 16.68
CA ILE A 393 6.13 -5.87 16.09
C ILE A 393 5.19 -4.73 16.50
N GLU A 394 3.88 -4.92 16.30
CA GLU A 394 2.83 -3.97 16.68
C GLU A 394 2.85 -3.65 18.18
N ALA A 395 3.02 -4.67 19.01
CA ALA A 395 3.15 -4.51 20.46
C ALA A 395 4.38 -3.69 20.87
N GLY A 396 5.45 -3.71 20.07
CA GLY A 396 6.68 -2.97 20.33
C GLY A 396 6.58 -1.46 20.05
N ILE A 397 5.56 -1.04 19.26
CA ILE A 397 5.40 0.35 18.81
C ILE A 397 4.11 1.02 19.32
N CYS A 398 3.28 0.29 20.08
CA CYS A 398 2.02 0.79 20.63
C CYS A 398 2.10 1.02 22.15
N THR A 399 1.10 1.72 22.72
CA THR A 399 0.95 1.91 24.17
C THR A 399 -0.39 1.34 24.65
N GLN A 400 -0.37 0.58 25.76
CA GLN A 400 -1.56 -0.01 26.36
C GLN A 400 -2.28 0.99 27.28
N GLY A 401 -3.61 0.89 27.33
CA GLY A 401 -4.46 1.75 28.13
C GLY A 401 -5.26 2.77 27.30
N PRO A 402 -6.18 3.51 27.95
CA PRO A 402 -7.06 4.45 27.28
C PRO A 402 -6.26 5.45 26.44
N ARG A 403 -6.77 5.74 25.23
CA ARG A 403 -6.08 6.54 24.21
C ARG A 403 -5.75 7.94 24.73
N ASP A 404 -4.48 8.18 25.03
CA ASP A 404 -3.93 9.53 25.18
C ASP A 404 -3.69 10.17 23.79
N PRO A 405 -3.80 11.51 23.66
CA PRO A 405 -3.41 12.20 22.44
C PRO A 405 -1.93 11.90 22.10
N ASN A 406 -1.65 11.59 20.82
CA ASN A 406 -0.32 11.27 20.28
C ASN A 406 0.29 9.91 20.68
N GLN A 407 -0.47 8.99 21.29
CA GLN A 407 -0.04 7.60 21.51
C GLN A 407 -0.72 6.65 20.51
N ARG A 408 0.06 5.71 19.95
CA ARG A 408 -0.46 4.66 19.07
C ARG A 408 -1.21 3.61 19.89
N SER A 409 -2.43 3.30 19.49
CA SER A 409 -3.25 2.27 20.13
C SER A 409 -2.68 0.86 19.89
N CYS A 410 -2.75 0.00 20.91
CA CYS A 410 -2.42 -1.43 20.79
C CYS A 410 -3.52 -2.29 20.14
N LYS A 411 -4.55 -1.69 19.56
CA LYS A 411 -5.69 -2.39 18.95
C LYS A 411 -5.28 -3.46 17.92
N SER A 412 -4.39 -3.14 16.98
CA SER A 412 -3.90 -4.10 15.99
C SER A 412 -3.18 -5.28 16.67
N ALA A 413 -2.29 -5.01 17.62
CA ALA A 413 -1.61 -6.05 18.40
C ALA A 413 -2.61 -6.96 19.15
N TYR A 414 -3.67 -6.38 19.76
CA TYR A 414 -4.70 -7.16 20.44
C TYR A 414 -5.44 -8.09 19.47
N TYR A 415 -5.79 -7.62 18.28
CA TYR A 415 -6.46 -8.47 17.29
C TYR A 415 -5.55 -9.56 16.72
N LEU A 416 -4.28 -9.25 16.44
CA LEU A 416 -3.33 -10.25 15.95
C LEU A 416 -3.06 -11.33 17.01
N TYR A 417 -2.88 -10.96 18.28
CA TYR A 417 -2.74 -11.94 19.37
C TYR A 417 -4.03 -12.72 19.64
N ARG A 418 -5.21 -12.07 19.58
CA ARG A 418 -6.50 -12.76 19.65
C ARG A 418 -6.59 -13.81 18.54
N ASP A 419 -6.34 -13.41 17.30
CA ASP A 419 -6.47 -14.31 16.16
C ASP A 419 -5.47 -15.46 16.21
N PHE A 420 -4.24 -15.22 16.70
CA PHE A 420 -3.28 -16.28 17.03
C PHE A 420 -3.84 -17.28 18.06
N LEU A 421 -4.59 -16.81 19.05
CA LEU A 421 -5.24 -17.66 20.05
C LEU A 421 -6.57 -18.29 19.56
N THR A 422 -7.24 -17.71 18.57
CA THR A 422 -8.54 -18.20 18.09
C THR A 422 -8.38 -19.27 17.01
N TYR A 423 -7.49 -19.07 16.03
CA TYR A 423 -7.42 -19.93 14.85
C TYR A 423 -6.37 -21.04 15.00
N GLY A 424 -6.71 -22.28 14.65
CA GLY A 424 -5.83 -23.46 14.77
C GLY A 424 -6.07 -24.29 16.04
N ASP A 425 -5.35 -25.40 16.19
CA ASP A 425 -5.47 -26.30 17.35
C ASP A 425 -4.74 -25.70 18.58
N PRO A 426 -5.46 -25.38 19.68
CA PRO A 426 -4.86 -24.91 20.94
C PRO A 426 -3.76 -25.82 21.49
N ALA A 427 -3.91 -27.14 21.34
CA ALA A 427 -2.99 -28.13 21.92
C ALA A 427 -1.67 -28.26 21.14
N ALA A 428 -1.63 -27.78 19.90
CA ALA A 428 -0.45 -27.78 19.05
C ALA A 428 0.43 -26.52 19.25
N ARG A 429 0.04 -25.59 20.14
CA ARG A 429 0.70 -24.29 20.30
C ARG A 429 1.82 -24.34 21.34
N ASP A 430 2.90 -23.61 21.04
CA ASP A 430 3.99 -23.40 21.97
C ASP A 430 3.51 -22.61 23.21
N LEU A 431 3.77 -23.18 24.39
CA LEU A 431 3.32 -22.63 25.67
C LEU A 431 3.92 -21.26 25.96
N ALA A 432 5.18 -21.01 25.56
CA ALA A 432 5.83 -19.72 25.80
C ALA A 432 5.17 -18.60 24.99
N ARG A 433 4.82 -18.87 23.74
CA ARG A 433 4.08 -17.94 22.87
C ARG A 433 2.65 -17.70 23.33
N VAL A 434 1.93 -18.76 23.71
CA VAL A 434 0.60 -18.64 24.33
C VAL A 434 0.67 -17.78 25.59
N THR A 435 1.68 -18.00 26.44
CA THR A 435 1.89 -17.20 27.66
C THR A 435 2.14 -15.74 27.32
N ARG A 436 2.95 -15.43 26.30
CA ARG A 436 3.23 -14.04 25.90
C ARG A 436 1.99 -13.33 25.36
N ALA A 437 1.26 -13.97 24.43
CA ALA A 437 0.03 -13.42 23.86
C ALA A 437 -1.04 -13.19 24.95
N SER A 438 -1.23 -14.19 25.81
CA SER A 438 -2.21 -14.13 26.91
C SER A 438 -1.83 -13.07 27.93
N ALA A 439 -0.54 -12.93 28.27
CA ALA A 439 -0.05 -11.89 29.17
C ALA A 439 -0.27 -10.49 28.60
N PHE A 440 -0.01 -10.27 27.31
CA PHE A 440 -0.22 -8.98 26.64
C PHE A 440 -1.70 -8.57 26.62
N LEU A 441 -2.60 -9.52 26.33
CA LEU A 441 -4.06 -9.29 26.37
C LEU A 441 -4.54 -9.03 27.81
N THR A 442 -4.03 -9.80 28.77
CA THR A 442 -4.36 -9.62 30.20
C THR A 442 -3.89 -8.26 30.71
N SER A 443 -2.67 -7.84 30.34
CA SER A 443 -2.13 -6.54 30.73
C SER A 443 -2.89 -5.39 30.08
N GLY A 444 -3.27 -5.51 28.80
CA GLY A 444 -4.12 -4.53 28.11
C GLY A 444 -5.48 -4.37 28.79
N CYS A 445 -6.11 -5.48 29.17
CA CYS A 445 -7.36 -5.43 29.93
C CYS A 445 -7.16 -4.76 31.30
N ALA A 446 -6.06 -5.05 31.99
CA ALA A 446 -5.69 -4.40 33.25
C ALA A 446 -5.37 -2.90 33.09
N ALA A 447 -4.84 -2.49 31.94
CA ALA A 447 -4.55 -1.11 31.58
C ALA A 447 -5.82 -0.30 31.25
N GLY A 448 -6.92 -0.97 30.91
CA GLY A 448 -8.23 -0.35 30.69
C GLY A 448 -8.75 -0.43 29.26
N ASP A 449 -8.17 -1.27 28.41
CA ASP A 449 -8.60 -1.43 27.01
C ASP A 449 -9.76 -2.44 26.89
N PRO A 450 -10.95 -2.01 26.40
CA PRO A 450 -12.08 -2.91 26.23
C PRO A 450 -11.83 -4.05 25.23
N GLU A 451 -11.11 -3.80 24.12
CA GLU A 451 -10.79 -4.82 23.11
C GLU A 451 -9.91 -5.95 23.68
N ALA A 452 -8.99 -5.58 24.57
CA ALA A 452 -8.14 -6.52 25.28
C ALA A 452 -8.93 -7.32 26.34
N CYS A 453 -9.95 -6.72 26.99
CA CYS A 453 -10.81 -7.44 27.94
C CYS A 453 -11.84 -8.37 27.28
N ALA A 454 -12.32 -8.03 26.09
CA ALA A 454 -13.26 -8.87 25.34
C ALA A 454 -12.65 -10.22 24.94
N THR A 455 -11.36 -10.22 24.60
CA THR A 455 -10.67 -11.44 24.11
C THR A 455 -10.63 -12.59 25.13
N PRO A 456 -10.14 -12.40 26.38
CA PRO A 456 -10.15 -13.45 27.40
C PRO A 456 -11.55 -14.04 27.64
N SER A 457 -12.61 -13.24 27.51
CA SER A 457 -13.97 -13.72 27.77
C SER A 457 -14.42 -14.82 26.79
N ASN A 458 -13.94 -14.79 25.54
CA ASN A 458 -14.39 -15.67 24.45
C ASN A 458 -13.55 -16.93 24.25
N LEU A 459 -12.45 -17.08 24.98
CA LEU A 459 -11.45 -18.11 24.70
C LEU A 459 -11.31 -19.08 25.89
N PRO A 460 -12.23 -20.06 26.04
CA PRO A 460 -12.26 -21.00 27.17
C PRO A 460 -11.01 -21.85 27.34
N ASP A 461 -10.26 -22.06 26.26
CA ASP A 461 -9.07 -22.93 26.26
C ASP A 461 -7.85 -22.28 26.93
N PHE A 462 -7.84 -20.94 27.07
CA PHE A 462 -6.68 -20.18 27.59
C PHE A 462 -6.92 -19.54 28.95
N TRP A 463 -8.18 -19.24 29.27
CA TRP A 463 -8.55 -18.64 30.55
C TRP A 463 -9.58 -19.49 31.29
N PRO A 464 -9.34 -19.79 32.59
CA PRO A 464 -10.31 -20.49 33.41
C PRO A 464 -11.58 -19.65 33.54
N ALA A 465 -12.71 -20.31 33.80
CA ALA A 465 -14.01 -19.66 33.91
C ALA A 465 -13.95 -18.39 34.78
N ALA A 466 -13.36 -18.47 35.98
CA ALA A 466 -13.25 -17.30 36.88
C ALA A 466 -12.55 -16.07 36.27
N GLU A 467 -11.52 -16.27 35.45
CA GLU A 467 -10.80 -15.17 34.79
C GLU A 467 -11.61 -14.61 33.61
N ARG A 468 -12.29 -15.47 32.86
CA ARG A 468 -13.22 -15.06 31.80
C ARG A 468 -14.37 -14.24 32.37
N GLN A 469 -14.93 -14.67 33.49
CA GLN A 469 -15.97 -13.96 34.25
C GLN A 469 -15.51 -12.58 34.73
N ALA A 470 -14.29 -12.50 35.26
CA ALA A 470 -13.69 -11.23 35.67
C ALA A 470 -13.44 -10.30 34.47
N ALA A 471 -12.95 -10.83 33.35
CA ALA A 471 -12.73 -10.08 32.12
C ALA A 471 -14.04 -9.57 31.50
N THR A 472 -15.09 -10.40 31.46
CA THR A 472 -16.45 -9.98 31.04
C THR A 472 -16.97 -8.86 31.92
N THR A 473 -16.88 -9.02 33.24
CA THR A 473 -17.32 -7.98 34.21
C THR A 473 -16.57 -6.67 33.99
N ARG A 474 -15.26 -6.75 33.75
CA ARG A 474 -14.41 -5.58 33.52
C ARG A 474 -14.68 -4.92 32.18
N ALA A 475 -14.86 -5.68 31.10
CA ALA A 475 -15.21 -5.14 29.79
C ALA A 475 -16.54 -4.37 29.86
N ILE A 476 -17.55 -4.92 30.55
CA ILE A 476 -18.82 -4.25 30.81
C ILE A 476 -18.61 -2.95 31.60
N ALA A 477 -17.80 -2.99 32.67
CA ALA A 477 -17.52 -1.80 33.47
C ALA A 477 -16.79 -0.69 32.68
N LEU A 478 -15.79 -1.05 31.87
CA LEU A 478 -15.04 -0.11 31.03
C LEU A 478 -15.94 0.52 29.97
N CYS A 479 -16.74 -0.28 29.27
CA CYS A 479 -17.67 0.22 28.26
C CYS A 479 -18.82 1.06 28.85
N ASN A 480 -19.23 0.80 30.09
CA ASN A 480 -20.21 1.65 30.79
C ASN A 480 -19.62 2.98 31.28
N ALA A 481 -18.31 3.04 31.50
CA ALA A 481 -17.62 4.25 31.93
C ALA A 481 -17.27 5.19 30.77
N GLN A 482 -17.32 4.72 29.51
CA GLN A 482 -17.10 5.55 28.33
C GLN A 482 -18.31 6.45 28.04
N GLU A 483 -18.07 7.76 27.87
CA GLU A 483 -19.10 8.73 27.44
C GLU A 483 -19.48 8.55 25.96
N SER A 484 -18.53 8.20 25.10
CA SER A 484 -18.75 7.81 23.71
C SER A 484 -18.24 6.39 23.50
N LYS A 485 -19.17 5.47 23.24
CA LYS A 485 -18.86 4.05 23.06
C LYS A 485 -18.11 3.85 21.74
N ASP A 486 -16.95 3.22 21.82
CA ASP A 486 -16.24 2.73 20.64
C ASP A 486 -16.99 1.54 19.98
N SER A 487 -16.47 1.03 18.86
CA SER A 487 -17.12 -0.06 18.13
C SER A 487 -17.19 -1.36 18.91
N ILE A 488 -16.25 -1.64 19.83
CA ILE A 488 -16.29 -2.85 20.66
C ILE A 488 -17.32 -2.68 21.79
N CYS A 489 -17.43 -1.50 22.37
CA CYS A 489 -18.39 -1.19 23.42
C CYS A 489 -19.83 -1.08 22.90
N ALA A 490 -20.01 -0.65 21.66
CA ALA A 490 -21.28 -0.74 20.95
C ALA A 490 -21.70 -2.20 20.67
N SER A 491 -20.73 -3.08 20.42
CA SER A 491 -20.95 -4.49 20.09
C SER A 491 -20.64 -5.48 21.22
N LEU A 492 -20.52 -5.00 22.47
CA LEU A 492 -19.94 -5.78 23.57
C LEU A 492 -20.65 -7.12 23.80
N GLY A 493 -21.97 -7.16 23.67
CA GLY A 493 -22.75 -8.40 23.83
C GLY A 493 -22.46 -9.48 22.79
N ALA A 494 -21.92 -9.11 21.62
CA ALA A 494 -21.40 -10.04 20.61
C ALA A 494 -19.90 -10.32 20.77
N ALA A 495 -19.18 -9.45 21.48
CA ALA A 495 -17.76 -9.56 21.76
C ALA A 495 -17.45 -10.29 23.07
N ILE A 496 -18.45 -10.81 23.80
CA ILE A 496 -18.29 -11.62 25.02
C ILE A 496 -19.02 -12.95 24.91
N ASP A 497 -18.54 -13.96 25.64
CA ASP A 497 -19.08 -15.31 25.59
C ASP A 497 -20.48 -15.35 26.20
N ALA A 498 -21.48 -15.57 25.35
CA ALA A 498 -22.88 -15.55 25.73
C ALA A 498 -23.28 -16.68 26.70
N THR A 499 -22.44 -17.72 26.82
CA THR A 499 -22.68 -18.86 27.72
C THR A 499 -22.32 -18.55 29.17
N LEU A 500 -21.53 -17.50 29.43
CA LEU A 500 -21.06 -17.16 30.77
C LEU A 500 -22.21 -16.62 31.66
N PRO A 501 -22.36 -17.10 32.90
CA PRO A 501 -23.38 -16.61 33.83
C PRO A 501 -23.33 -15.09 34.07
N GLU A 502 -22.17 -14.48 33.97
CA GLU A 502 -21.89 -13.05 34.19
C GLU A 502 -22.33 -12.22 32.98
N ALA A 503 -22.33 -12.84 31.79
CA ALA A 503 -22.97 -12.27 30.61
C ALA A 503 -24.50 -12.36 30.74
N ARG A 504 -25.07 -13.35 31.46
CA ARG A 504 -26.53 -13.54 31.56
C ARG A 504 -27.29 -12.34 32.10
N PRO A 505 -26.88 -11.61 33.16
CA PRO A 505 -27.53 -10.37 33.53
C PRO A 505 -27.54 -9.35 32.39
N ALA A 506 -26.42 -9.18 31.68
CA ALA A 506 -26.34 -8.27 30.54
C ALA A 506 -27.22 -8.73 29.35
N LEU A 507 -27.23 -10.04 29.05
CA LEU A 507 -28.06 -10.65 28.00
C LEU A 507 -29.54 -10.69 28.38
N ARG A 508 -29.88 -10.91 29.65
CA ARG A 508 -31.25 -10.98 30.17
C ARG A 508 -31.86 -9.59 30.28
N VAL A 509 -31.12 -8.61 30.80
CA VAL A 509 -31.55 -7.20 30.78
C VAL A 509 -31.79 -6.76 29.33
N ARG A 510 -30.90 -7.15 28.40
CA ARG A 510 -31.09 -6.88 26.98
C ARG A 510 -32.30 -7.63 26.40
N TYR A 511 -32.48 -8.91 26.73
CA TYR A 511 -33.66 -9.69 26.30
C TYR A 511 -34.96 -9.10 26.83
N ASP A 512 -35.06 -8.82 28.13
CA ASP A 512 -36.29 -8.32 28.76
C ASP A 512 -36.67 -6.95 28.20
N ALA A 513 -35.67 -6.07 27.98
CA ALA A 513 -35.88 -4.80 27.30
C ALA A 513 -36.41 -5.00 25.87
N LEU A 514 -35.79 -5.88 25.08
CA LEU A 514 -36.19 -6.17 23.70
C LEU A 514 -37.55 -6.90 23.63
N ALA A 515 -37.87 -7.77 24.58
CA ALA A 515 -39.12 -8.51 24.65
C ALA A 515 -40.30 -7.61 25.04
N GLN A 516 -40.09 -6.72 26.02
CA GLN A 516 -41.07 -5.69 26.39
C GLN A 516 -41.32 -4.74 25.22
N SER A 517 -40.25 -4.33 24.53
CA SER A 517 -40.33 -3.51 23.33
C SER A 517 -41.09 -4.24 22.20
N CYS A 518 -40.82 -5.53 21.99
CA CYS A 518 -41.52 -6.35 21.00
C CYS A 518 -43.04 -6.46 21.24
N LEU A 519 -43.47 -6.61 22.50
CA LEU A 519 -44.88 -6.72 22.88
C LEU A 519 -45.61 -5.37 22.91
N SER A 520 -44.88 -4.27 23.03
CA SER A 520 -45.46 -2.93 23.11
C SER A 520 -46.20 -2.57 21.82
N GLN A 521 -47.39 -2.00 21.96
CA GLN A 521 -48.19 -1.52 20.82
C GLN A 521 -47.68 -0.17 20.30
N GLU A 522 -46.99 0.60 21.12
CA GLU A 522 -46.54 1.98 20.80
C GLU A 522 -45.02 2.08 20.59
N GLU A 523 -44.23 1.25 21.27
CA GLU A 523 -42.75 1.30 21.24
C GLU A 523 -42.16 0.00 20.67
N GLY A 524 -40.97 0.03 20.06
CA GLY A 524 -40.21 -1.16 19.64
C GLY A 524 -40.34 -1.63 18.18
N SER A 525 -39.51 -2.62 17.77
CA SER A 525 -39.39 -3.05 16.37
C SER A 525 -39.34 -4.58 16.13
N SER A 526 -39.51 -4.99 14.87
CA SER A 526 -39.33 -6.39 14.44
C SER A 526 -37.90 -6.91 14.66
N GLN A 527 -36.90 -6.04 14.51
CA GLN A 527 -35.51 -6.38 14.78
C GLN A 527 -35.29 -6.69 16.27
N GLU A 528 -35.96 -5.94 17.16
CA GLU A 528 -35.91 -6.21 18.59
C GLU A 528 -36.61 -7.53 18.93
N CYS A 529 -37.74 -7.84 18.30
CA CYS A 529 -38.36 -9.17 18.40
C CYS A 529 -37.41 -10.29 17.94
N SER A 530 -36.63 -10.06 16.88
CA SER A 530 -35.66 -11.02 16.34
C SER A 530 -34.42 -11.18 17.24
N GLN A 531 -33.90 -10.07 17.79
CA GLN A 531 -32.81 -10.11 18.77
C GLN A 531 -33.28 -10.74 20.10
N ALA A 532 -34.52 -10.48 20.52
CA ALA A 532 -35.12 -11.14 21.68
C ALA A 532 -35.20 -12.65 21.46
N LEU A 533 -35.62 -13.11 20.27
CA LEU A 533 -35.60 -14.52 19.90
C LEU A 533 -34.19 -15.14 19.99
N TYR A 534 -33.18 -14.46 19.45
CA TYR A 534 -31.79 -14.91 19.53
C TYR A 534 -31.28 -14.99 20.99
N LEU A 535 -31.42 -13.90 21.75
CA LEU A 535 -30.96 -13.85 23.14
C LEU A 535 -31.72 -14.84 24.02
N TYR A 536 -33.00 -15.05 23.77
CA TYR A 536 -33.78 -16.04 24.50
C TYR A 536 -33.30 -17.47 24.22
N ALA A 537 -32.97 -17.77 22.95
CA ALA A 537 -32.35 -19.03 22.59
C ALA A 537 -30.99 -19.22 23.29
N ALA A 538 -30.18 -18.15 23.40
CA ALA A 538 -28.90 -18.16 24.11
C ALA A 538 -29.04 -18.31 25.64
N LEU A 539 -30.16 -17.89 26.23
CA LEU A 539 -30.44 -18.02 27.67
C LEU A 539 -30.78 -19.45 28.11
N GLU A 540 -30.95 -20.40 27.18
CA GLU A 540 -31.32 -21.81 27.43
C GLU A 540 -32.50 -21.95 28.40
N ALA A 541 -33.57 -21.19 28.14
CA ALA A 541 -34.76 -21.23 28.98
C ALA A 541 -35.35 -22.67 29.05
N PRO A 542 -35.86 -23.10 30.22
CA PRO A 542 -36.30 -24.48 30.45
C PRO A 542 -37.51 -24.92 29.60
N ASP A 543 -38.16 -24.00 28.91
CA ASP A 543 -39.31 -24.21 28.03
C ASP A 543 -38.93 -24.21 26.53
N GLY A 544 -37.64 -24.16 26.21
CA GLY A 544 -37.13 -24.08 24.84
C GLY A 544 -37.48 -22.74 24.20
N LEU A 545 -38.07 -22.77 22.99
CA LEU A 545 -38.51 -21.55 22.30
C LEU A 545 -40.00 -21.23 22.56
N ASN A 546 -40.69 -21.95 23.43
CA ASN A 546 -42.14 -21.83 23.57
C ASN A 546 -42.58 -20.45 24.07
N THR A 547 -41.90 -19.89 25.06
CA THR A 547 -42.23 -18.55 25.59
C THR A 547 -41.96 -17.47 24.55
N VAL A 548 -40.80 -17.49 23.88
CA VAL A 548 -40.52 -16.50 22.83
C VAL A 548 -41.45 -16.67 21.63
N VAL A 549 -41.83 -17.89 21.24
CA VAL A 549 -42.83 -18.11 20.17
C VAL A 549 -44.23 -17.64 20.58
N ALA A 550 -44.63 -17.82 21.84
CA ALA A 550 -45.90 -17.29 22.34
C ALA A 550 -45.90 -15.75 22.31
N MET A 551 -44.81 -15.13 22.76
CA MET A 551 -44.59 -13.69 22.68
C MET A 551 -44.66 -13.20 21.23
N LEU A 552 -43.99 -13.88 20.28
CA LEU A 552 -44.03 -13.51 18.86
C LEU A 552 -45.42 -13.67 18.24
N LYS A 553 -46.21 -14.68 18.66
CA LYS A 553 -47.61 -14.83 18.24
C LYS A 553 -48.50 -13.71 18.77
N GLU A 554 -48.30 -13.29 20.02
CA GLU A 554 -49.01 -12.17 20.61
C GLU A 554 -48.65 -10.84 19.91
N ALA A 555 -47.36 -10.67 19.60
CA ALA A 555 -46.83 -9.58 18.81
C ALA A 555 -47.11 -9.69 17.29
N CYS A 556 -47.79 -10.75 16.83
CA CYS A 556 -48.25 -10.93 15.45
C CYS A 556 -49.77 -11.13 15.41
N SER A 557 -50.51 -10.04 15.59
CA SER A 557 -51.95 -9.99 15.77
C SER A 557 -52.59 -8.81 15.03
N LEU A 558 -53.90 -8.61 15.23
CA LEU A 558 -54.62 -7.45 14.70
C LEU A 558 -54.12 -6.10 15.26
N ALA A 559 -53.52 -6.11 16.44
CA ALA A 559 -53.09 -4.89 17.14
C ALA A 559 -51.57 -4.64 17.07
N ASN A 560 -50.75 -5.68 16.87
CA ASN A 560 -49.29 -5.60 16.83
C ASN A 560 -48.76 -6.49 15.69
N THR A 561 -47.88 -5.98 14.83
CA THR A 561 -47.33 -6.70 13.68
C THR A 561 -45.84 -7.03 13.82
N LYS A 562 -45.16 -6.52 14.85
CA LYS A 562 -43.69 -6.59 15.03
C LYS A 562 -43.18 -8.03 15.16
N GLY A 563 -43.98 -8.92 15.72
CA GLY A 563 -43.64 -10.34 15.88
C GLY A 563 -43.79 -11.16 14.60
N CYS A 564 -44.40 -10.63 13.54
CA CYS A 564 -44.78 -11.42 12.38
C CYS A 564 -43.60 -11.92 11.55
N GLU A 565 -42.57 -11.09 11.35
CA GLU A 565 -41.37 -11.47 10.62
C GLU A 565 -40.56 -12.59 11.34
N PRO A 566 -40.10 -12.43 12.59
CA PRO A 566 -39.38 -13.50 13.28
C PRO A 566 -40.23 -14.76 13.48
N LEU A 567 -41.57 -14.62 13.61
CA LEU A 567 -42.47 -15.77 13.63
C LEU A 567 -42.51 -16.49 12.28
N ALA A 568 -42.56 -15.75 11.17
CA ALA A 568 -42.48 -16.31 9.82
C ALA A 568 -41.15 -17.03 9.61
N ARG A 569 -40.01 -16.45 10.04
CA ARG A 569 -38.69 -17.11 9.95
C ARG A 569 -38.66 -18.46 10.65
N ILE A 570 -39.29 -18.62 11.82
CA ILE A 570 -39.41 -19.91 12.51
C ILE A 570 -40.22 -20.93 11.69
N TYR A 571 -41.25 -20.48 10.97
CA TYR A 571 -42.06 -21.33 10.10
C TYR A 571 -41.47 -21.56 8.71
N GLY A 572 -40.35 -20.91 8.38
CA GLY A 572 -39.64 -21.09 7.12
C GLY A 572 -39.10 -22.51 6.92
N LYS A 573 -38.61 -22.78 5.71
CA LYS A 573 -38.05 -24.07 5.31
C LYS A 573 -36.65 -24.36 5.88
N VAL A 574 -35.91 -23.30 6.22
CA VAL A 574 -34.50 -23.38 6.63
C VAL A 574 -34.38 -22.71 8.00
N GLY A 575 -33.79 -23.44 8.96
CA GLY A 575 -33.48 -22.87 10.28
C GLY A 575 -32.36 -21.84 10.14
N TYR A 576 -32.07 -21.08 11.19
CA TYR A 576 -30.99 -20.11 11.11
C TYR A 576 -30.06 -20.22 12.32
N GLU A 577 -28.78 -20.03 12.07
CA GLU A 577 -27.71 -20.06 13.06
C GLU A 577 -27.15 -18.65 13.19
N ALA A 578 -27.02 -18.18 14.43
CA ALA A 578 -26.39 -16.90 14.73
C ALA A 578 -25.52 -17.07 15.97
N GLN A 579 -24.27 -16.59 15.93
CA GLN A 579 -23.40 -16.46 17.11
C GLN A 579 -23.34 -17.72 17.99
N GLY A 580 -23.18 -18.90 17.36
CA GLY A 580 -23.08 -20.20 18.05
C GLY A 580 -24.40 -20.77 18.59
N VAL A 581 -25.54 -20.13 18.28
CA VAL A 581 -26.88 -20.57 18.69
C VAL A 581 -27.68 -20.99 17.46
N THR A 582 -28.15 -22.24 17.46
CA THR A 582 -28.97 -22.79 16.38
C THR A 582 -30.46 -22.69 16.70
N ILE A 583 -31.24 -22.04 15.83
CA ILE A 583 -32.70 -21.99 15.92
C ILE A 583 -33.30 -22.85 14.81
N PRO A 584 -33.94 -23.98 15.15
CA PRO A 584 -34.48 -24.91 14.16
C PRO A 584 -35.73 -24.37 13.47
N ALA A 585 -35.82 -24.56 12.15
CA ALA A 585 -37.02 -24.31 11.37
C ALA A 585 -38.12 -25.33 11.65
N ARG A 586 -39.37 -24.91 11.38
CA ARG A 586 -40.56 -25.76 11.49
C ARG A 586 -41.15 -26.20 10.15
N ASP A 587 -40.69 -25.64 9.04
CA ASP A 587 -41.15 -25.94 7.67
C ASP A 587 -42.68 -26.03 7.55
N ASN A 588 -43.34 -24.89 7.74
CA ASN A 588 -44.79 -24.79 7.65
C ASN A 588 -45.18 -23.64 6.70
N PRO A 589 -45.36 -23.91 5.39
CA PRO A 589 -45.58 -22.87 4.38
C PRO A 589 -46.92 -22.13 4.57
N GLU A 590 -47.94 -22.78 5.14
CA GLU A 590 -49.21 -22.13 5.42
C GLU A 590 -49.09 -21.14 6.59
N ALA A 591 -48.44 -21.55 7.69
CA ALA A 591 -48.17 -20.67 8.82
C ALA A 591 -47.19 -19.54 8.47
N TYR A 592 -46.23 -19.82 7.57
CA TYR A 592 -45.32 -18.83 6.99
C TYR A 592 -46.08 -17.74 6.25
N LEU A 593 -46.87 -18.08 5.23
CA LEU A 593 -47.65 -17.11 4.47
C LEU A 593 -48.71 -16.42 5.32
N ALA A 594 -49.32 -17.11 6.29
CA ALA A 594 -50.27 -16.52 7.21
C ALA A 594 -49.64 -15.45 8.11
N ALA A 595 -48.45 -15.70 8.65
CA ALA A 595 -47.70 -14.71 9.43
C ALA A 595 -47.31 -13.50 8.58
N LEU A 596 -46.80 -13.73 7.36
CA LEU A 596 -46.44 -12.66 6.43
C LEU A 596 -47.63 -11.79 6.03
N ARG A 597 -48.75 -12.40 5.65
CA ARG A 597 -50.00 -11.66 5.34
C ARG A 597 -50.56 -10.93 6.55
N MET A 598 -50.42 -11.49 7.75
CA MET A 598 -50.87 -10.85 8.98
C MET A 598 -50.09 -9.56 9.27
N GLY A 599 -48.76 -9.58 9.05
CA GLY A 599 -47.91 -8.41 9.23
C GLY A 599 -48.06 -7.38 8.10
N CYS A 600 -48.26 -7.83 6.85
CA CYS A 600 -48.42 -6.96 5.68
C CYS A 600 -49.89 -6.78 5.25
N ARG A 601 -50.76 -6.30 6.16
CA ARG A 601 -52.21 -6.15 5.86
C ARG A 601 -52.75 -4.73 5.92
N ASP A 602 -52.19 -3.88 6.77
CA ASP A 602 -52.77 -2.56 7.08
C ASP A 602 -52.03 -1.52 6.27
N GLU A 603 -52.67 -1.03 5.20
CA GLU A 603 -52.10 -0.04 4.28
C GLU A 603 -51.54 1.20 5.00
N ARG A 604 -52.06 1.56 6.18
CA ARG A 604 -51.56 2.72 6.94
C ARG A 604 -50.35 2.40 7.82
N LYS A 605 -50.05 1.12 8.04
CA LYS A 605 -48.94 0.62 8.86
C LYS A 605 -47.93 -0.22 8.08
N MET A 606 -48.07 -0.29 6.74
CA MET A 606 -47.14 -1.07 5.91
C MET A 606 -45.70 -0.56 5.97
N ALA A 607 -45.51 0.75 6.21
CA ALA A 607 -44.18 1.33 6.46
C ALA A 607 -43.47 0.65 7.66
N GLU A 608 -44.19 0.43 8.76
CA GLU A 608 -43.67 -0.22 9.98
C GLU A 608 -43.49 -1.74 9.82
N ALA A 609 -44.00 -2.33 8.73
CA ALA A 609 -44.00 -3.76 8.45
C ALA A 609 -43.12 -4.15 7.25
N ASP A 610 -42.20 -3.26 6.82
CA ASP A 610 -41.47 -3.37 5.55
C ASP A 610 -40.81 -4.75 5.34
N ASN A 611 -40.02 -5.24 6.30
CA ASN A 611 -39.40 -6.58 6.21
C ASN A 611 -40.43 -7.72 6.02
N THR A 612 -41.61 -7.60 6.64
CA THR A 612 -42.67 -8.62 6.48
C THR A 612 -43.34 -8.51 5.11
N CYS A 613 -43.54 -7.28 4.62
CA CYS A 613 -44.08 -7.03 3.28
C CYS A 613 -43.12 -7.44 2.17
N SER A 614 -41.82 -7.21 2.33
CA SER A 614 -40.78 -7.63 1.41
C SER A 614 -40.71 -9.16 1.32
N LEU A 615 -40.70 -9.87 2.45
CA LEU A 615 -40.78 -11.34 2.47
C LEU A 615 -42.06 -11.88 1.83
N LEU A 616 -43.18 -11.17 1.94
CA LEU A 616 -44.42 -11.52 1.25
C LEU A 616 -44.29 -11.32 -0.25
N ALA A 617 -43.75 -10.18 -0.70
CA ALA A 617 -43.52 -9.89 -2.10
C ALA A 617 -42.58 -10.90 -2.75
N ASP A 618 -41.50 -11.29 -2.06
CA ASP A 618 -40.56 -12.32 -2.53
C ASP A 618 -41.25 -13.69 -2.62
N ALA A 619 -42.03 -14.07 -1.61
CA ALA A 619 -42.80 -15.32 -1.65
C ALA A 619 -43.84 -15.35 -2.79
N LEU A 620 -44.42 -14.19 -3.14
CA LEU A 620 -45.33 -14.05 -4.28
C LEU A 620 -44.57 -14.14 -5.62
N ALA A 621 -43.44 -13.46 -5.74
CA ALA A 621 -42.58 -13.50 -6.93
C ALA A 621 -42.04 -14.91 -7.20
N GLU A 622 -41.54 -15.61 -6.17
CA GLU A 622 -41.14 -17.02 -6.25
C GLU A 622 -42.31 -17.94 -6.62
N GLY A 623 -43.51 -17.58 -6.20
CA GLY A 623 -44.77 -18.23 -6.60
C GLY A 623 -45.25 -17.91 -8.01
N GLY A 624 -44.55 -17.02 -8.73
CA GLY A 624 -44.88 -16.59 -10.10
C GLY A 624 -45.84 -15.39 -10.21
N ASP A 625 -46.15 -14.72 -9.10
CA ASP A 625 -47.05 -13.55 -9.06
C ASP A 625 -46.26 -12.23 -8.99
N GLY A 626 -45.62 -11.85 -10.11
CA GLY A 626 -44.80 -10.63 -10.20
C GLY A 626 -45.59 -9.32 -10.09
N GLU A 627 -46.85 -9.32 -10.52
CA GLU A 627 -47.76 -8.17 -10.38
C GLU A 627 -48.19 -7.98 -8.93
N GLY A 628 -48.55 -9.08 -8.24
CA GLY A 628 -48.82 -9.07 -6.80
C GLY A 628 -47.61 -8.63 -5.97
N ALA A 629 -46.41 -9.08 -6.34
CA ALA A 629 -45.17 -8.64 -5.70
C ALA A 629 -44.93 -7.12 -5.85
N LEU A 630 -45.08 -6.57 -7.07
CA LEU A 630 -44.93 -5.12 -7.29
C LEU A 630 -46.02 -4.32 -6.57
N GLN A 631 -47.25 -4.83 -6.53
CA GLN A 631 -48.35 -4.18 -5.82
C GLN A 631 -48.06 -4.07 -4.32
N VAL A 632 -47.58 -5.16 -3.69
CA VAL A 632 -47.22 -5.16 -2.26
C VAL A 632 -46.10 -4.16 -1.97
N ARG A 633 -45.01 -4.18 -2.76
CA ARG A 633 -43.88 -3.24 -2.59
C ARG A 633 -44.30 -1.79 -2.78
N ALA A 634 -45.12 -1.51 -3.79
CA ALA A 634 -45.62 -0.17 -4.04
C ALA A 634 -46.50 0.35 -2.89
N MET A 635 -47.42 -0.48 -2.37
CA MET A 635 -48.27 -0.09 -1.24
C MET A 635 -47.44 0.19 0.02
N ALA A 636 -46.41 -0.60 0.28
CA ALA A 636 -45.47 -0.35 1.38
C ALA A 636 -44.76 0.99 1.23
N CYS A 637 -44.25 1.31 0.03
CA CYS A 637 -43.63 2.60 -0.22
C CYS A 637 -44.62 3.78 -0.10
N GLU A 638 -45.85 3.68 -0.63
CA GLU A 638 -46.84 4.76 -0.50
C GLU A 638 -47.20 5.05 0.96
N ALA A 639 -47.30 3.99 1.78
CA ALA A 639 -47.54 4.14 3.22
C ALA A 639 -46.40 4.90 3.89
N MET A 640 -45.16 4.58 3.54
CA MET A 640 -43.96 5.22 4.04
C MET A 640 -43.89 6.70 3.66
N ILE A 641 -44.10 7.03 2.38
CA ILE A 641 -44.18 8.41 1.91
C ILE A 641 -45.27 9.20 2.65
N SER A 642 -46.44 8.57 2.88
CA SER A 642 -47.56 9.22 3.56
C SER A 642 -47.30 9.46 5.06
N SER A 643 -46.53 8.57 5.70
CA SER A 643 -46.13 8.72 7.10
C SER A 643 -45.06 9.81 7.29
N GLY A 644 -44.29 10.11 6.24
CA GLY A 644 -43.13 11.00 6.30
C GLY A 644 -41.92 10.37 7.00
N ASP A 645 -41.95 9.07 7.27
CA ASP A 645 -40.80 8.33 7.80
C ASP A 645 -39.74 8.17 6.71
N ASP A 646 -38.58 8.76 6.97
CA ASP A 646 -37.45 8.79 6.06
C ASP A 646 -36.20 8.09 6.63
N GLN A 647 -36.34 7.40 7.77
CA GLN A 647 -35.23 6.74 8.47
C GLN A 647 -34.96 5.30 8.01
N ASP A 648 -35.96 4.64 7.43
CA ASP A 648 -35.87 3.30 6.83
C ASP A 648 -36.62 3.36 5.50
N THR A 649 -35.91 3.31 4.37
CA THR A 649 -36.50 3.58 3.04
C THR A 649 -36.37 2.43 2.05
N TRP A 650 -36.05 1.22 2.54
CA TRP A 650 -35.89 0.03 1.70
C TRP A 650 -37.13 -0.27 0.87
N ALA A 651 -38.34 -0.22 1.45
CA ALA A 651 -39.61 -0.40 0.74
C ALA A 651 -39.69 0.40 -0.57
N CYS A 652 -39.27 1.66 -0.53
CA CYS A 652 -39.34 2.58 -1.66
C CYS A 652 -38.24 2.32 -2.68
N TYR A 653 -37.02 2.03 -2.24
CA TYR A 653 -35.94 1.61 -3.12
C TYR A 653 -36.31 0.35 -3.90
N ASP A 654 -36.82 -0.65 -3.19
CA ASP A 654 -37.18 -1.96 -3.72
C ASP A 654 -38.40 -1.91 -4.66
N ALA A 655 -39.37 -1.04 -4.37
CA ALA A 655 -40.46 -0.75 -5.27
C ALA A 655 -39.96 -0.07 -6.55
N ALA A 656 -39.07 0.92 -6.45
CA ALA A 656 -38.51 1.63 -7.59
C ALA A 656 -37.69 0.71 -8.50
N LYS A 657 -36.85 -0.13 -7.90
CA LYS A 657 -36.04 -1.11 -8.62
C LYS A 657 -36.90 -2.13 -9.36
N LEU A 658 -37.89 -2.74 -8.69
CA LEU A 658 -38.76 -3.72 -9.33
C LEU A 658 -39.63 -3.10 -10.43
N ALA A 659 -40.12 -1.88 -10.23
CA ALA A 659 -40.85 -1.12 -11.24
C ALA A 659 -40.00 -0.86 -12.49
N LEU A 660 -38.72 -0.49 -12.30
CA LEU A 660 -37.76 -0.32 -13.39
C LEU A 660 -37.49 -1.64 -14.13
N GLU A 661 -37.24 -2.73 -13.41
CA GLU A 661 -37.01 -4.06 -13.98
C GLU A 661 -38.21 -4.56 -14.81
N GLN A 662 -39.43 -4.33 -14.31
CA GLN A 662 -40.67 -4.72 -14.99
C GLN A 662 -41.13 -3.71 -16.06
N GLN A 663 -40.44 -2.58 -16.22
CA GLN A 663 -40.84 -1.45 -17.07
C GLN A 663 -42.28 -0.99 -16.81
N ALA A 664 -42.69 -0.98 -15.54
CA ALA A 664 -44.02 -0.60 -15.10
C ALA A 664 -43.93 0.56 -14.11
N ARG A 665 -44.92 1.46 -14.10
CA ARG A 665 -45.02 2.56 -13.10
C ARG A 665 -43.77 3.45 -13.01
N LEU A 666 -43.13 3.72 -14.15
CA LEU A 666 -41.85 4.46 -14.23
C LEU A 666 -41.90 5.87 -13.59
N PRO A 667 -42.98 6.67 -13.74
CA PRO A 667 -43.09 7.95 -13.03
C PRO A 667 -43.10 7.77 -11.51
N GLU A 668 -43.78 6.74 -11.00
CA GLU A 668 -43.75 6.43 -9.57
C GLU A 668 -42.39 5.90 -9.13
N ALA A 669 -41.71 5.10 -9.95
CA ALA A 669 -40.36 4.61 -9.67
C ALA A 669 -39.36 5.75 -9.43
N LEU A 670 -39.42 6.82 -10.24
CA LEU A 670 -38.60 8.02 -10.01
C LEU A 670 -38.94 8.68 -8.67
N ARG A 671 -40.22 8.87 -8.37
CA ARG A 671 -40.65 9.48 -7.11
C ARG A 671 -40.25 8.66 -5.88
N TRP A 672 -40.36 7.33 -5.95
CA TRP A 672 -39.96 6.43 -4.88
C TRP A 672 -38.44 6.44 -4.67
N ALA A 673 -37.66 6.47 -5.76
CA ALA A 673 -36.19 6.63 -5.69
C ALA A 673 -35.79 7.99 -5.10
N GLU A 674 -36.46 9.08 -5.49
CA GLU A 674 -36.22 10.42 -4.93
C GLU A 674 -36.54 10.49 -3.45
N PHE A 675 -37.62 9.85 -3.01
CA PHE A 675 -37.95 9.77 -1.58
C PHE A 675 -36.83 9.08 -0.79
N THR A 676 -36.38 7.93 -1.29
CA THR A 676 -35.24 7.17 -0.73
C THR A 676 -33.97 8.03 -0.69
N CYS A 677 -33.65 8.72 -1.79
CA CYS A 677 -32.47 9.59 -1.89
C CYS A 677 -32.48 10.77 -0.90
N ASN A 678 -33.66 11.28 -0.55
CA ASN A 678 -33.76 12.40 0.41
C ASN A 678 -33.80 11.93 1.88
N GLY A 679 -33.86 10.61 2.11
CA GLY A 679 -33.98 10.01 3.44
C GLY A 679 -32.72 10.10 4.31
N ALA A 680 -32.86 9.66 5.55
CA ALA A 680 -31.78 9.50 6.53
C ALA A 680 -31.32 8.05 6.69
N ASP A 681 -31.84 7.11 5.91
CA ASP A 681 -31.46 5.71 5.98
C ASP A 681 -30.05 5.49 5.38
N ALA A 682 -29.07 5.31 6.27
CA ALA A 682 -27.69 5.07 5.85
C ALA A 682 -27.51 3.79 5.03
N SER A 683 -28.39 2.81 5.17
CA SER A 683 -28.23 1.54 4.48
C SER A 683 -28.70 1.58 3.02
N VAL A 684 -29.55 2.54 2.63
CA VAL A 684 -30.18 2.55 1.29
C VAL A 684 -30.19 3.92 0.59
N ALA A 685 -30.16 5.04 1.31
CA ALA A 685 -30.32 6.37 0.71
C ALA A 685 -29.32 6.68 -0.42
N PRO A 686 -28.01 6.37 -0.31
CA PRO A 686 -27.06 6.56 -1.41
C PRO A 686 -27.43 5.80 -2.70
N TYR A 687 -27.93 4.58 -2.56
CA TYR A 687 -28.40 3.76 -3.67
C TYR A 687 -29.68 4.33 -4.30
N GLY A 688 -30.58 4.87 -3.48
CA GLY A 688 -31.74 5.64 -3.94
C GLY A 688 -31.31 6.83 -4.80
N CYS A 689 -30.29 7.58 -4.36
CA CYS A 689 -29.74 8.69 -5.11
C CYS A 689 -29.11 8.28 -6.45
N LYS A 690 -28.38 7.16 -6.48
CA LYS A 690 -27.89 6.58 -7.74
C LYS A 690 -29.04 6.28 -8.69
N LEU A 691 -30.09 5.62 -8.20
CA LEU A 691 -31.27 5.24 -9.00
C LEU A 691 -31.99 6.48 -9.55
N THR A 692 -32.17 7.52 -8.74
CA THR A 692 -32.66 8.82 -9.19
C THR A 692 -31.78 9.42 -10.28
N GLY A 693 -30.46 9.42 -10.09
CA GLY A 693 -29.50 9.92 -11.08
C GLY A 693 -29.61 9.18 -12.42
N ASN A 694 -29.71 7.86 -12.40
CA ASN A 694 -29.88 7.03 -13.60
C ASN A 694 -31.17 7.36 -14.35
N LEU A 695 -32.31 7.40 -13.63
CA LEU A 695 -33.63 7.70 -14.23
C LEU A 695 -33.67 9.09 -14.87
N LEU A 696 -33.01 10.08 -14.25
CA LEU A 696 -32.91 11.46 -14.73
C LEU A 696 -31.90 11.63 -15.87
N SER A 697 -30.80 10.87 -15.86
CA SER A 697 -29.78 10.89 -16.91
C SER A 697 -30.31 10.25 -18.20
N ASP A 698 -30.99 9.11 -18.07
CA ASP A 698 -31.44 8.30 -19.21
C ASP A 698 -32.81 8.76 -19.77
N GLY A 699 -33.53 9.59 -19.01
CA GLY A 699 -34.83 10.10 -19.41
C GLY A 699 -35.95 9.05 -19.42
N ILE A 700 -35.88 8.04 -18.54
CA ILE A 700 -36.77 6.86 -18.53
C ILE A 700 -38.15 7.17 -17.95
N ALA A 701 -38.23 8.07 -16.97
CA ALA A 701 -39.47 8.47 -16.29
C ALA A 701 -39.97 9.87 -16.67
N GLN A 702 -39.05 10.72 -17.14
CA GLN A 702 -39.27 12.10 -17.60
C GLN A 702 -38.14 12.50 -18.55
N PRO A 703 -38.20 13.65 -19.27
CA PRO A 703 -37.07 14.10 -20.08
C PRO A 703 -35.77 14.23 -19.28
N ALA A 704 -34.64 13.94 -19.91
CA ALA A 704 -33.35 13.94 -19.23
C ALA A 704 -33.00 15.32 -18.64
N ASP A 705 -32.51 15.33 -17.40
CA ASP A 705 -32.08 16.54 -16.67
C ASP A 705 -30.69 16.32 -16.06
N PRO A 706 -29.61 16.71 -16.77
CA PRO A 706 -28.24 16.51 -16.31
C PRO A 706 -27.90 17.26 -15.02
N ALA A 707 -28.58 18.37 -14.72
CA ALA A 707 -28.31 19.16 -13.52
C ALA A 707 -28.89 18.49 -12.27
N LEU A 708 -30.11 17.94 -12.38
CA LEU A 708 -30.70 17.14 -11.31
C LEU A 708 -30.02 15.77 -11.18
N ALA A 709 -29.58 15.17 -12.29
CA ALA A 709 -28.78 13.94 -12.24
C ALA A 709 -27.44 14.16 -11.51
N LEU A 710 -26.71 15.25 -11.81
CA LEU A 710 -25.48 15.62 -11.11
C LEU A 710 -25.73 15.76 -9.60
N ALA A 711 -26.81 16.46 -9.19
CA ALA A 711 -27.18 16.63 -7.79
C ALA A 711 -27.55 15.29 -7.10
N ALA A 712 -28.15 14.36 -7.84
CA ALA A 712 -28.48 13.04 -7.34
C ALA A 712 -27.20 12.21 -7.13
N TYR A 713 -26.30 12.13 -8.13
CA TYR A 713 -25.03 11.40 -7.98
C TYR A 713 -24.12 12.01 -6.91
N GLN A 714 -24.07 13.34 -6.81
CA GLN A 714 -23.36 14.04 -5.73
C GLN A 714 -23.87 13.59 -4.36
N ARG A 715 -25.19 13.49 -4.16
CA ARG A 715 -25.78 13.03 -2.89
C ARG A 715 -25.62 11.53 -2.68
N GLY A 716 -25.58 10.73 -3.75
CA GLY A 716 -25.19 9.33 -3.69
C GLY A 716 -23.74 9.16 -3.23
N CYS A 717 -22.85 10.08 -3.63
CA CYS A 717 -21.45 10.03 -3.22
C CYS A 717 -21.19 10.66 -1.83
N PHE A 718 -21.77 11.83 -1.56
CA PHE A 718 -21.59 12.62 -0.35
C PHE A 718 -22.94 12.97 0.25
N HIS A 719 -23.58 11.99 0.87
CA HIS A 719 -24.91 12.19 1.42
C HIS A 719 -24.88 13.12 2.63
N HIS A 720 -25.75 14.12 2.64
CA HIS A 720 -25.77 15.16 3.69
C HIS A 720 -26.27 14.68 5.07
N ARG A 721 -26.97 13.54 5.12
CA ARG A 721 -27.55 12.97 6.36
C ARG A 721 -26.95 11.63 6.79
N VAL A 722 -26.19 10.96 5.92
CA VAL A 722 -25.66 9.61 6.19
C VAL A 722 -24.20 9.50 5.79
N ALA A 723 -23.42 8.69 6.52
CA ALA A 723 -21.98 8.55 6.30
C ALA A 723 -21.60 7.51 5.22
N THR A 724 -22.59 6.75 4.73
CA THR A 724 -22.44 5.75 3.66
C THR A 724 -22.46 6.41 2.28
N THR A 725 -21.96 5.70 1.27
CA THR A 725 -21.90 6.15 -0.12
C THR A 725 -22.41 5.04 -1.05
N ASP A 726 -22.64 5.40 -2.31
CA ASP A 726 -22.72 4.46 -3.42
C ASP A 726 -21.53 4.72 -4.38
N GLY A 727 -20.62 3.75 -4.47
CA GLY A 727 -19.39 3.93 -5.24
C GLY A 727 -19.59 4.13 -6.76
N GLU A 728 -20.69 3.64 -7.33
CA GLU A 728 -21.02 3.86 -8.74
C GLU A 728 -21.55 5.30 -8.97
N ALA A 729 -22.36 5.84 -8.04
CA ALA A 729 -22.73 7.25 -8.03
C ALA A 729 -21.51 8.15 -7.92
N CYS A 730 -20.52 7.79 -7.07
CA CYS A 730 -19.25 8.50 -6.98
C CYS A 730 -18.46 8.51 -8.29
N LEU A 731 -18.38 7.37 -8.98
CA LEU A 731 -17.75 7.26 -10.30
C LEU A 731 -18.41 8.20 -11.30
N ILE A 732 -19.74 8.19 -11.38
CA ILE A 732 -20.47 9.02 -12.34
C ILE A 732 -20.34 10.51 -11.99
N TYR A 733 -20.44 10.85 -10.70
CA TYR A 733 -20.27 12.22 -10.21
C TYR A 733 -18.89 12.78 -10.57
N GLY A 734 -17.81 12.07 -10.24
CA GLY A 734 -16.45 12.49 -10.56
C GLY A 734 -16.22 12.67 -12.07
N ALA A 735 -16.77 11.78 -12.89
CA ALA A 735 -16.68 11.88 -14.35
C ALA A 735 -17.40 13.13 -14.90
N MET A 736 -18.58 13.46 -14.37
CA MET A 736 -19.31 14.67 -14.76
C MET A 736 -18.54 15.94 -14.38
N LEU A 737 -17.87 15.98 -13.22
CA LEU A 737 -17.06 17.12 -12.79
C LEU A 737 -15.86 17.36 -13.72
N ILE A 738 -15.15 16.30 -14.13
CA ILE A 738 -14.05 16.40 -15.09
C ILE A 738 -14.55 16.93 -16.44
N ASP A 739 -15.67 16.42 -16.91
CA ASP A 739 -16.30 16.85 -18.17
C ASP A 739 -16.70 18.33 -18.13
N THR A 740 -17.26 18.80 -17.01
CA THR A 740 -17.52 20.23 -16.77
C THR A 740 -16.24 21.08 -16.86
N VAL A 741 -15.15 20.65 -16.23
CA VAL A 741 -13.85 21.37 -16.31
C VAL A 741 -13.33 21.39 -17.75
N ARG A 742 -13.41 20.28 -18.47
CA ARG A 742 -12.95 20.17 -19.87
C ARG A 742 -13.76 21.06 -20.82
N ARG A 743 -15.05 21.25 -20.55
CA ARG A 743 -15.90 22.21 -21.29
C ARG A 743 -15.66 23.67 -20.92
N GLY A 744 -14.86 23.95 -19.88
CA GLY A 744 -14.68 25.31 -19.35
C GLY A 744 -15.95 25.86 -18.70
N GLU A 745 -16.82 24.96 -18.21
CA GLU A 745 -18.08 25.29 -17.56
C GLU A 745 -17.91 25.30 -16.04
N ILE A 746 -18.89 25.89 -15.35
CA ILE A 746 -18.99 25.86 -13.90
C ILE A 746 -20.02 24.78 -13.53
N PRO A 747 -19.75 23.94 -12.51
CA PRO A 747 -20.75 22.99 -12.03
C PRO A 747 -22.08 23.68 -11.73
N THR A 748 -23.18 23.08 -12.18
CA THR A 748 -24.54 23.59 -11.94
C THR A 748 -24.98 23.45 -10.49
N GLN A 749 -24.27 22.64 -9.71
CA GLN A 749 -24.47 22.43 -8.28
C GLN A 749 -23.20 22.83 -7.51
N PRO A 750 -23.33 23.40 -6.30
CA PRO A 750 -22.20 23.60 -5.39
C PRO A 750 -21.46 22.29 -5.14
N LEU A 751 -20.13 22.35 -4.96
CA LEU A 751 -19.35 21.17 -4.57
C LEU A 751 -19.73 20.73 -3.15
N ALA A 752 -19.58 19.44 -2.81
CA ALA A 752 -19.98 18.96 -1.48
C ALA A 752 -19.00 19.36 -0.38
N PHE A 753 -17.79 19.84 -0.72
CA PHE A 753 -16.83 20.38 0.26
C PHE A 753 -17.42 21.55 1.07
N ALA A 754 -17.28 21.46 2.40
CA ALA A 754 -17.69 22.51 3.33
C ALA A 754 -16.83 23.79 3.18
N HIS A 755 -17.52 24.93 3.22
CA HIS A 755 -17.04 26.33 3.12
C HIS A 755 -16.85 26.85 1.70
N GLN A 756 -17.97 27.08 1.01
CA GLN A 756 -18.09 28.28 0.17
C GLN A 756 -18.48 29.45 1.08
N GLU A 757 -17.71 30.54 1.05
CA GLU A 757 -18.31 31.84 1.37
C GLU A 757 -19.35 32.13 0.29
N GLU A 758 -20.53 32.63 0.67
CA GLU A 758 -21.61 32.90 -0.29
C GLU A 758 -21.10 33.76 -1.47
N GLY A 759 -21.12 33.21 -2.68
CA GLY A 759 -20.82 33.93 -3.92
C GLY A 759 -19.49 33.60 -4.62
N GLU A 760 -18.66 32.69 -4.09
CA GLU A 760 -17.44 32.25 -4.80
C GLU A 760 -17.71 31.07 -5.75
N TYR A 761 -17.38 31.26 -7.03
CA TYR A 761 -17.39 30.18 -8.03
C TYR A 761 -16.20 29.23 -7.78
N PRO A 762 -16.40 27.91 -7.76
CA PRO A 762 -15.30 26.98 -7.55
C PRO A 762 -14.32 27.07 -8.71
N LEU A 763 -13.07 27.42 -8.41
CA LEU A 763 -11.99 27.38 -9.41
C LEU A 763 -11.79 25.94 -9.92
N PRO A 764 -11.42 25.76 -11.20
CA PRO A 764 -11.25 24.42 -11.79
C PRO A 764 -10.40 23.45 -10.96
N PRO A 765 -9.26 23.84 -10.33
CA PRO A 765 -8.48 22.94 -9.47
C PRO A 765 -9.28 22.37 -8.29
N ARG A 766 -10.22 23.12 -7.72
CA ARG A 766 -11.10 22.63 -6.64
C ARG A 766 -12.15 21.66 -7.14
N VAL A 767 -12.66 21.86 -8.36
CA VAL A 767 -13.58 20.92 -9.00
C VAL A 767 -12.89 19.58 -9.26
N LEU A 768 -11.63 19.60 -9.70
CA LEU A 768 -10.81 18.40 -9.90
C LEU A 768 -10.46 17.70 -8.57
N ALA A 769 -10.21 18.46 -7.50
CA ALA A 769 -10.01 17.90 -6.17
C ALA A 769 -11.27 17.15 -5.67
N GLU A 770 -12.47 17.68 -5.94
CA GLU A 770 -13.73 17.00 -5.64
C GLU A 770 -13.94 15.75 -6.51
N ALA A 771 -13.55 15.79 -7.79
CA ALA A 771 -13.58 14.60 -8.64
C ALA A 771 -12.66 13.50 -8.11
N SER A 772 -11.44 13.85 -7.68
CA SER A 772 -10.51 12.91 -7.03
C SER A 772 -11.11 12.33 -5.75
N ARG A 773 -11.72 13.18 -4.91
CA ARG A 773 -12.40 12.73 -3.68
C ARG A 773 -13.53 11.76 -3.98
N ALA A 774 -14.34 12.04 -5.00
CA ALA A 774 -15.43 11.17 -5.43
C ALA A 774 -14.89 9.81 -5.91
N PHE A 775 -13.91 9.79 -6.80
CA PHE A 775 -13.35 8.53 -7.28
C PHE A 775 -12.68 7.70 -6.18
N ASP A 776 -11.99 8.35 -5.24
CA ASP A 776 -11.40 7.67 -4.09
C ASP A 776 -12.49 7.04 -3.21
N MET A 777 -13.60 7.74 -2.94
CA MET A 777 -14.77 7.16 -2.24
C MET A 777 -15.34 5.95 -2.98
N GLY A 778 -15.47 6.04 -4.31
CA GLY A 778 -15.92 4.89 -5.12
C GLY A 778 -14.93 3.72 -5.10
N CYS A 779 -13.63 4.01 -5.00
CA CYS A 779 -12.60 2.99 -4.85
C CYS A 779 -12.72 2.25 -3.50
N MET A 780 -13.06 2.95 -2.40
CA MET A 780 -13.30 2.31 -1.09
C MET A 780 -14.48 1.34 -1.10
N ASP A 781 -15.45 1.56 -1.97
CA ASP A 781 -16.58 0.67 -2.21
C ASP A 781 -16.24 -0.49 -3.17
N ASN A 782 -14.94 -0.70 -3.46
CA ASN A 782 -14.41 -1.72 -4.36
C ASN A 782 -14.86 -1.58 -5.83
N ILE A 783 -15.19 -0.36 -6.28
CA ILE A 783 -15.49 -0.10 -7.70
C ILE A 783 -14.18 0.10 -8.46
N ALA A 784 -13.70 -0.96 -9.12
CA ALA A 784 -12.43 -0.96 -9.85
C ALA A 784 -12.34 0.18 -10.89
N GLN A 785 -13.45 0.54 -11.52
CA GLN A 785 -13.53 1.65 -12.47
C GLN A 785 -13.28 3.00 -11.81
N ALA A 786 -13.71 3.20 -10.56
CA ALA A 786 -13.45 4.41 -9.80
C ALA A 786 -11.98 4.52 -9.42
N CYS A 787 -11.37 3.41 -8.97
CA CYS A 787 -9.92 3.37 -8.71
C CYS A 787 -9.11 3.73 -9.96
N ALA A 788 -9.47 3.15 -11.12
CA ALA A 788 -8.83 3.46 -12.40
C ALA A 788 -9.03 4.91 -12.83
N ALA A 789 -10.23 5.47 -12.62
CA ALA A 789 -10.53 6.88 -12.92
C ALA A 789 -9.73 7.85 -12.04
N ASN A 790 -9.55 7.54 -10.74
CA ASN A 790 -8.73 8.38 -9.85
C ASN A 790 -7.25 8.38 -10.28
N ALA A 791 -6.72 7.21 -10.65
CA ALA A 791 -5.36 7.08 -11.16
C ALA A 791 -5.17 7.85 -12.48
N GLN A 792 -6.13 7.73 -13.40
CA GLN A 792 -6.11 8.46 -14.67
C GLN A 792 -6.17 9.98 -14.46
N LEU A 793 -7.02 10.46 -13.55
CA LEU A 793 -7.09 11.87 -13.18
C LEU A 793 -5.74 12.39 -12.67
N LEU A 794 -5.06 11.64 -11.79
CA LEU A 794 -3.74 12.04 -11.29
C LEU A 794 -2.71 12.18 -12.42
N VAL A 795 -2.71 11.25 -13.38
CA VAL A 795 -1.81 11.30 -14.54
C VAL A 795 -2.06 12.57 -15.34
N GLU A 796 -3.29 12.78 -15.82
CA GLU A 796 -3.67 13.94 -16.65
C GLU A 796 -3.41 15.28 -15.94
N TRP A 797 -3.72 15.33 -14.64
CA TRP A 797 -3.53 16.55 -13.86
C TRP A 797 -2.04 16.85 -13.63
N SER A 798 -1.25 15.82 -13.36
CA SER A 798 0.19 15.97 -13.15
C SER A 798 0.96 16.33 -14.42
N THR A 799 0.55 15.83 -15.59
CA THR A 799 1.16 16.17 -16.89
C THR A 799 0.80 17.57 -17.38
N GLY A 800 -0.18 18.22 -16.73
CA GLY A 800 -0.63 19.57 -17.06
C GLY A 800 -1.72 19.61 -18.13
N GLU A 801 -2.39 18.50 -18.40
CA GLU A 801 -3.56 18.46 -19.29
C GLU A 801 -4.80 19.10 -18.65
N LEU A 802 -4.80 19.20 -17.32
CA LEU A 802 -5.87 19.82 -16.55
C LEU A 802 -5.35 21.05 -15.76
N PRO A 803 -6.21 22.07 -15.48
CA PRO A 803 -5.81 23.26 -14.74
C PRO A 803 -5.30 22.97 -13.33
N ALA A 804 -4.22 23.65 -12.90
CA ALA A 804 -3.63 23.51 -11.57
C ALA A 804 -3.22 24.87 -10.99
N ASP A 805 -3.11 24.95 -9.66
CA ASP A 805 -2.57 26.14 -9.00
C ASP A 805 -1.06 26.23 -9.26
N GLN A 806 -0.50 27.44 -9.28
CA GLN A 806 0.94 27.63 -9.47
C GLN A 806 1.64 28.12 -8.20
N PHE A 807 2.78 27.51 -7.91
CA PHE A 807 3.62 27.81 -6.76
C PHE A 807 5.06 28.02 -7.18
N THR A 808 5.78 28.88 -6.47
CA THR A 808 7.25 28.82 -6.44
C THR A 808 7.66 27.78 -5.41
N CYS A 809 8.28 26.69 -5.86
CA CYS A 809 8.87 25.66 -5.03
C CYS A 809 10.35 25.90 -4.85
N GLN A 810 10.85 25.63 -3.63
CA GLN A 810 12.26 25.67 -3.31
C GLN A 810 12.69 24.42 -2.57
N VAL A 811 13.92 23.99 -2.80
CA VAL A 811 14.64 23.09 -1.89
C VAL A 811 15.71 23.91 -1.21
N ARG A 812 15.79 23.80 0.11
CA ARG A 812 16.82 24.44 0.94
C ARG A 812 17.69 23.38 1.60
N ALA A 813 19.00 23.58 1.58
CA ALA A 813 19.95 22.75 2.31
C ALA A 813 19.76 22.90 3.83
N ALA A 814 20.42 22.05 4.62
CA ALA A 814 20.42 22.13 6.08
C ALA A 814 20.91 23.50 6.61
N SER A 815 21.76 24.19 5.84
CA SER A 815 22.24 25.56 6.15
C SER A 815 21.18 26.64 5.95
N GLY A 816 20.03 26.31 5.33
CA GLY A 816 19.01 27.26 4.91
C GLY A 816 19.25 27.87 3.52
N GLU A 817 20.38 27.58 2.88
CA GLU A 817 20.66 28.05 1.52
C GLU A 817 19.72 27.40 0.50
N VAL A 818 19.18 28.21 -0.42
CA VAL A 818 18.32 27.72 -1.49
C VAL A 818 19.17 27.02 -2.55
N THR A 819 19.00 25.71 -2.68
CA THR A 819 19.73 24.88 -3.64
C THR A 819 18.97 24.72 -4.96
N SER A 820 17.64 24.84 -4.93
CA SER A 820 16.80 24.76 -6.12
C SER A 820 15.59 25.66 -5.99
N THR A 821 15.19 26.30 -7.08
CA THR A 821 13.94 27.09 -7.17
C THR A 821 13.31 26.88 -8.53
N LYS A 822 12.05 26.45 -8.56
CA LYS A 822 11.30 26.20 -9.79
C LYS A 822 9.84 26.59 -9.60
N LEU A 823 9.12 26.80 -10.71
CA LEU A 823 7.66 26.91 -10.67
C LEU A 823 7.07 25.50 -10.68
N CYS A 824 6.20 25.20 -9.72
CA CYS A 824 5.48 23.93 -9.63
C CYS A 824 3.99 24.11 -9.89
N ARG A 825 3.35 23.03 -10.30
CA ARG A 825 1.89 22.88 -10.25
C ARG A 825 1.49 22.29 -8.91
N GLY A 826 0.63 22.95 -8.16
CA GLY A 826 0.02 22.44 -6.94
C GLY A 826 -1.35 21.86 -7.24
N LEU A 827 -1.63 20.67 -6.72
CA LEU A 827 -2.93 20.03 -6.79
C LEU A 827 -3.25 19.35 -5.45
N ILE A 828 -4.54 19.24 -5.15
CA ILE A 828 -5.05 18.55 -3.96
C ILE A 828 -5.66 17.23 -4.44
N PHE A 829 -5.01 16.14 -4.09
CA PHE A 829 -5.43 14.79 -4.47
C PHE A 829 -5.94 14.03 -3.25
N TYR A 830 -7.04 13.30 -3.37
CA TYR A 830 -7.60 12.54 -2.27
C TYR A 830 -7.25 11.07 -2.39
N GLN A 831 -6.82 10.50 -1.26
CA GLN A 831 -6.50 9.09 -1.16
C GLN A 831 -6.80 8.59 0.25
N ALA A 832 -7.27 7.34 0.36
CA ALA A 832 -7.34 6.61 1.61
C ALA A 832 -6.34 5.44 1.66
N SER A 833 -5.64 5.34 2.79
CA SER A 833 -4.88 4.12 3.15
C SER A 833 -5.81 2.94 3.44
N ALA A 834 -5.30 1.70 3.47
CA ALA A 834 -6.11 0.52 3.74
C ALA A 834 -6.84 0.56 5.10
N GLU A 835 -6.27 1.24 6.11
CA GLU A 835 -6.91 1.46 7.40
C GLU A 835 -8.03 2.51 7.32
N MET A 836 -7.78 3.62 6.62
CA MET A 836 -8.77 4.69 6.43
C MET A 836 -9.96 4.24 5.59
N GLN A 837 -9.75 3.33 4.63
CA GLN A 837 -10.84 2.71 3.87
C GLN A 837 -11.85 2.04 4.80
N LYS A 838 -11.39 1.40 5.90
CA LYS A 838 -12.29 0.79 6.90
C LYS A 838 -13.10 1.83 7.67
N LEU A 839 -12.52 3.01 7.89
CA LEU A 839 -13.15 4.13 8.60
C LEU A 839 -13.89 5.10 7.65
N ARG A 840 -13.80 4.86 6.33
CA ARG A 840 -14.29 5.76 5.26
C ARG A 840 -13.72 7.18 5.38
N GLU A 841 -12.48 7.26 5.82
CA GLU A 841 -11.74 8.50 5.95
C GLU A 841 -10.90 8.73 4.71
N GLN A 842 -10.70 9.99 4.34
CA GLN A 842 -9.88 10.40 3.21
C GLN A 842 -8.87 11.43 3.67
N ILE A 843 -7.67 11.40 3.09
CA ILE A 843 -6.67 12.42 3.31
C ILE A 843 -6.51 13.25 2.04
N ALA A 844 -6.48 14.57 2.24
CA ALA A 844 -6.08 15.52 1.23
C ALA A 844 -4.54 15.56 1.14
N LEU A 845 -4.01 15.08 0.03
CA LEU A 845 -2.59 15.16 -0.32
C LEU A 845 -2.34 16.44 -1.11
N ASN A 846 -1.49 17.32 -0.60
CA ASN A 846 -0.99 18.46 -1.38
C ASN A 846 0.19 17.98 -2.22
N VAL A 847 -0.04 17.83 -3.52
CA VAL A 847 0.95 17.35 -4.49
C VAL A 847 1.49 18.54 -5.25
N TYR A 848 2.81 18.72 -5.21
CA TYR A 848 3.53 19.73 -5.95
C TYR A 848 4.34 19.06 -7.05
N VAL A 849 3.90 19.22 -8.29
CA VAL A 849 4.53 18.66 -9.48
C VAL A 849 5.56 19.65 -10.02
N TRP A 850 6.81 19.23 -10.03
CA TRP A 850 7.95 19.98 -10.53
C TRP A 850 7.99 19.97 -12.08
N PRO A 851 8.72 20.90 -12.73
CA PRO A 851 8.78 20.98 -14.20
C PRO A 851 9.36 19.73 -14.90
N ASP A 852 10.19 18.98 -14.20
CA ASP A 852 10.80 17.72 -14.62
C ASP A 852 9.88 16.51 -14.42
N GLY A 853 8.69 16.71 -13.84
CA GLY A 853 7.70 15.65 -13.59
C GLY A 853 7.78 15.04 -12.20
N ASP A 854 8.82 15.36 -11.43
CA ASP A 854 8.95 14.95 -10.03
C ASP A 854 7.81 15.51 -9.17
N ARG A 855 7.56 14.88 -8.02
CA ARG A 855 6.48 15.26 -7.12
C ARG A 855 6.95 15.36 -5.68
N SER A 856 6.59 16.45 -5.02
CA SER A 856 6.65 16.56 -3.56
C SER A 856 5.23 16.49 -3.00
N VAL A 857 4.99 15.59 -2.06
CA VAL A 857 3.67 15.35 -1.47
C VAL A 857 3.71 15.72 0.01
N THR A 858 2.78 16.55 0.45
CA THR A 858 2.64 16.92 1.87
C THR A 858 1.22 16.73 2.36
N TYR A 859 1.08 16.16 3.54
CA TYR A 859 -0.23 15.88 4.12
C TYR A 859 -0.15 15.67 5.63
N ILE A 860 -1.32 15.66 6.28
CA ILE A 860 -1.44 15.33 7.70
C ILE A 860 -2.18 13.99 7.81
N ARG A 861 -1.64 13.06 8.58
CA ARG A 861 -2.28 11.80 8.97
C ARG A 861 -2.18 11.66 10.49
N ASP A 862 -3.28 11.40 11.17
CA ASP A 862 -3.32 11.23 12.64
C ASP A 862 -2.71 12.42 13.41
N GLY A 863 -2.88 13.63 12.88
CA GLY A 863 -2.28 14.86 13.45
C GLY A 863 -0.78 15.03 13.19
N ILE A 864 -0.16 14.12 12.42
CA ILE A 864 1.26 14.12 12.11
C ILE A 864 1.47 14.56 10.67
N TRP A 865 2.33 15.56 10.46
CA TRP A 865 2.74 15.98 9.13
C TRP A 865 3.65 14.95 8.47
N ARG A 866 3.48 14.78 7.16
CA ARG A 866 4.33 13.96 6.31
C ARG A 866 4.79 14.73 5.07
N LEU A 867 6.03 14.48 4.66
CA LEU A 867 6.62 14.93 3.39
C LEU A 867 7.18 13.71 2.67
N ASN A 868 6.61 13.34 1.52
CA ASN A 868 6.96 12.14 0.76
C ASN A 868 7.00 10.89 1.66
N GLU A 869 5.92 10.67 2.42
CA GLU A 869 5.73 9.61 3.43
C GLU A 869 6.56 9.73 4.72
N VAL A 870 7.59 10.58 4.73
CA VAL A 870 8.46 10.77 5.90
C VAL A 870 7.72 11.62 6.95
N ARG A 871 7.66 11.12 8.18
CA ARG A 871 7.18 11.90 9.33
C ARG A 871 8.08 13.12 9.56
N ILE A 872 7.45 14.28 9.71
CA ILE A 872 8.12 15.55 9.93
C ILE A 872 7.45 16.32 11.07
N ASP A 873 8.16 17.32 11.59
CA ASP A 873 7.58 18.31 12.49
C ASP A 873 6.63 19.25 11.75
N ASP A 874 5.93 20.11 12.50
CA ASP A 874 5.06 21.12 11.94
C ASP A 874 5.80 22.01 10.92
N PRO A 875 5.16 22.34 9.78
CA PRO A 875 5.77 23.20 8.79
C PRO A 875 6.04 24.59 9.36
N ILE A 876 7.20 25.13 9.00
CA ILE A 876 7.55 26.52 9.28
C ILE A 876 6.73 27.40 8.35
N ILE A 877 5.90 28.27 8.93
CA ILE A 877 5.12 29.26 8.18
C ILE A 877 5.97 30.53 8.03
N GLU A 878 6.25 30.92 6.78
CA GLU A 878 6.96 32.14 6.42
C GLU A 878 5.97 33.21 5.91
N ALA A 879 6.43 34.45 5.71
CA ALA A 879 5.55 35.57 5.35
C ALA A 879 4.82 35.40 4.00
N ASP A 880 5.37 34.59 3.10
CA ASP A 880 4.90 34.35 1.73
C ASP A 880 4.80 32.86 1.37
N GLY A 881 5.03 31.95 2.32
CA GLY A 881 5.08 30.52 2.02
C GLY A 881 5.11 29.60 3.24
N ARG A 882 5.34 28.32 2.97
CA ARG A 882 5.42 27.25 3.96
C ARG A 882 6.57 26.31 3.65
N CYS A 883 7.31 25.89 4.67
CA CYS A 883 8.46 25.00 4.55
C CYS A 883 8.31 23.75 5.42
N TRP A 884 8.63 22.58 4.85
CA TRP A 884 8.64 21.29 5.54
C TRP A 884 10.06 20.74 5.57
N HIS A 885 10.57 20.42 6.76
CA HIS A 885 11.91 19.87 6.95
C HIS A 885 11.90 18.35 6.89
N ASN A 886 12.70 17.76 6.01
CA ASN A 886 12.88 16.32 5.93
C ASN A 886 14.02 15.88 6.86
N PRO A 887 13.75 15.10 7.93
CA PRO A 887 14.77 14.71 8.89
C PRO A 887 15.79 13.70 8.33
N ILE A 888 15.47 13.05 7.21
CA ILE A 888 16.35 12.06 6.57
C ILE A 888 17.39 12.76 5.69
N SER A 889 16.93 13.62 4.77
CA SER A 889 17.83 14.37 3.90
C SER A 889 18.40 15.61 4.56
N THR A 890 17.85 16.05 5.69
CA THR A 890 18.12 17.32 6.37
C THR A 890 17.80 18.57 5.53
N ARG A 891 17.11 18.38 4.39
CA ARG A 891 16.69 19.45 3.49
C ARG A 891 15.29 19.91 3.82
N SER A 892 14.95 21.14 3.44
CA SER A 892 13.60 21.65 3.54
C SER A 892 12.98 21.84 2.16
N PHE A 893 11.74 21.41 1.98
CA PHE A 893 10.91 21.74 0.83
C PHE A 893 10.03 22.93 1.17
N CYS A 894 10.06 23.99 0.38
CA CYS A 894 9.29 25.22 0.63
C CYS A 894 8.42 25.57 -0.57
N VAL A 895 7.23 26.10 -0.32
CA VAL A 895 6.29 26.55 -1.36
C VAL A 895 5.73 27.93 -1.06
N ALA A 896 5.59 28.76 -2.09
CA ALA A 896 4.97 30.08 -2.04
C ALA A 896 3.98 30.24 -3.20
N PRO A 897 2.71 30.66 -2.97
CA PRO A 897 1.76 30.89 -4.05
C PRO A 897 2.25 31.99 -5.00
N ILE A 898 2.05 31.82 -6.31
CA ILE A 898 2.31 32.90 -7.28
C ILE A 898 1.14 33.89 -7.19
N ARG A 899 1.44 35.14 -6.81
CA ARG A 899 0.46 36.24 -6.75
C ARG A 899 0.16 36.84 -8.11
#